data_AF-C6CEX6-F1
#
_entry.id   AF-C6CEX6-F1
#
_cell.length_a   1.000
_cell.length_b   1.000
_cell.length_c   1.000
_cell.angle_alpha   90.00
_cell.angle_beta   90.00
_cell.angle_gamma   90.00
#
_symmetry.space_group_name_H-M   'P 1'
#
loop_
_entity.id
_entity.type
_entity.pdbx_description
1 polymer ?
#
loop_
_entity_poly.entity_id
_entity_poly.type
_entity_poly.pdbx_seq_one_letter_code
_entity_poly.pdbx_strand_id
1 'polypeptide(L)'
;MNWTSPVTPDGWESKLIDYFLRFGADGDAQDIRWFEVTPETLAAAFADSGVSADEIEEAFQTCMSKIRDLPQRLEGGMMEKSTRRSPGYFTYLVMTLLISSQFDAQEERNDFRLKLQSWLRTGHSFQNLSGVNAMWEALAEWLNQRIQEGEPYRRLVLPPRDGWVQIGHTLRLAFPNKADLRLMSECLESYPQAADNPRQLIEYFQIVIQRQGVSHAMKEAFAEFRDAWLLGRRALSDMPFWRLRQRAVGISSCITKHQTIIDMYVDFDGSRCYFSNAGERDESVFHPTLSKALNARDAGSSENLGKATQGGLLFFYEIGHGRWRAKPSPDVYSQRFHIALSSKHSVQMSKRLNGYIAEDDWILTAQPLNQVSAMDIFRSLRSSLGIQNDDVTRPQLYGGIRVPGGWLGLPAFLPSVESDTRRYKIYSSRNDGAGSNVSIIDSRLISSVSLSGEFFIEPMLEVGEKTPPWRRRARFFTRAIPHPTLGESARYRFEPLCDWSTPSLKAPMFNFEELLQWEDSEACCDHLLEAIYASGASGWEEAELFALLRHVAGSISVWHLIRCLHHAGLIQPLLRPGWKGRVWTLVKPSLLHICNRENSLVIVEGAVCASLMDNFQKAVTGLGGESFRRRGVSLWSPPVFGAVLANPVALSQRLGWPLIEAPSSSATIPLSLVTTERTAELYEPAAVWNWRSGRFQPHSPTDKDVALLSLHIHPGGRDHDIYRVVSGRKTTHYLSRTAAIIVAGAKNREPVFERVAKNHLLCLINDCGLPDALAAGIRRHTLRNGGPVDSGYAYPVDDVSFRWLESLLPGCFYSLYPDGEGDINRLVSASRHSGGKIRPIWRNGRLTLTQGL
;
A
#
# COMPACT_ATOMS: atom_id res chain seq x y z
N MET A 1 -5.13 -28.79 9.50
CA MET A 1 -6.45 -29.45 9.63
C MET A 1 -6.52 -30.52 8.56
N ASN A 2 -6.96 -31.73 8.87
CA ASN A 2 -7.10 -32.80 7.87
C ASN A 2 -8.34 -32.51 7.01
N TRP A 3 -8.18 -32.55 5.69
CA TRP A 3 -9.29 -32.36 4.75
C TRP A 3 -10.40 -33.39 4.98
N THR A 4 -11.65 -32.90 4.98
CA THR A 4 -12.85 -33.73 4.90
C THR A 4 -13.53 -33.47 3.57
N SER A 5 -13.62 -34.53 2.75
CA SER A 5 -14.27 -34.47 1.44
C SER A 5 -15.74 -34.01 1.59
N PRO A 6 -16.22 -33.05 0.76
CA PRO A 6 -17.64 -32.77 0.68
C PRO A 6 -18.38 -34.03 0.21
N VAL A 7 -19.24 -34.59 1.07
CA VAL A 7 -19.94 -35.85 0.79
C VAL A 7 -21.15 -35.64 -0.13
N THR A 8 -21.61 -34.39 -0.29
CA THR A 8 -22.84 -34.04 -1.01
C THR A 8 -22.57 -33.21 -2.27
N PRO A 9 -23.42 -33.34 -3.33
CA PRO A 9 -23.34 -32.52 -4.54
C PRO A 9 -23.36 -31.00 -4.27
N ASP A 10 -24.15 -30.55 -3.29
CA ASP A 10 -24.25 -29.14 -2.90
C ASP A 10 -22.94 -28.58 -2.33
N GLY A 11 -22.22 -29.40 -1.55
CA GLY A 11 -20.93 -29.03 -0.98
C GLY A 11 -19.86 -28.85 -2.06
N TRP A 12 -19.90 -29.69 -3.10
CA TRP A 12 -19.09 -29.51 -4.30
C TRP A 12 -19.51 -28.26 -5.08
N GLU A 13 -20.81 -28.07 -5.30
CA GLU A 13 -21.32 -26.99 -6.13
C GLU A 13 -20.89 -25.62 -5.62
N SER A 14 -21.02 -25.36 -4.31
CA SER A 14 -20.62 -24.07 -3.72
C SER A 14 -19.15 -23.72 -4.01
N LYS A 15 -18.24 -24.70 -3.90
CA LYS A 15 -16.80 -24.50 -4.13
C LYS A 15 -16.49 -24.30 -5.60
N LEU A 16 -17.15 -25.07 -6.46
CA LEU A 16 -16.98 -24.96 -7.91
C LEU A 16 -17.52 -23.62 -8.44
N ILE A 17 -18.65 -23.13 -7.93
CA ILE A 17 -19.19 -21.81 -8.28
C ILE A 17 -18.21 -20.71 -7.89
N ASP A 18 -17.71 -20.74 -6.66
CA ASP A 18 -16.78 -19.72 -6.15
C ASP A 18 -15.49 -19.68 -6.99
N TYR A 19 -15.00 -20.83 -7.44
CA TYR A 19 -13.78 -20.92 -8.24
C TYR A 19 -14.01 -20.58 -9.73
N PHE A 20 -15.01 -21.19 -10.37
CA PHE A 20 -15.18 -21.10 -11.83
C PHE A 20 -16.09 -19.95 -12.29
N LEU A 21 -17.06 -19.51 -11.49
CA LEU A 21 -18.07 -18.56 -11.95
C LEU A 21 -17.90 -17.15 -11.40
N ARG A 22 -17.26 -17.00 -10.24
CA ARG A 22 -17.02 -15.68 -9.62
C ARG A 22 -15.75 -15.02 -10.14
N PHE A 23 -15.61 -13.73 -9.87
CA PHE A 23 -14.36 -13.01 -10.14
C PHE A 23 -13.24 -13.56 -9.26
N GLY A 24 -12.07 -13.86 -9.86
CA GLY A 24 -10.89 -14.31 -9.12
C GLY A 24 -10.34 -13.25 -8.16
N ALA A 25 -9.47 -13.68 -7.23
CA ALA A 25 -8.80 -12.79 -6.28
C ALA A 25 -7.98 -11.68 -6.97
N ASP A 26 -7.48 -11.97 -8.17
CA ASP A 26 -6.68 -11.06 -9.01
C ASP A 26 -7.53 -10.00 -9.74
N GLY A 27 -8.86 -10.03 -9.57
CA GLY A 27 -9.78 -9.10 -10.20
C GLY A 27 -9.98 -9.34 -11.70
N ASP A 28 -9.67 -10.54 -12.20
CA ASP A 28 -9.99 -10.95 -13.56
C ASP A 28 -11.50 -10.97 -13.79
N ALA A 29 -11.96 -10.17 -14.76
CA ALA A 29 -13.36 -9.94 -15.08
C ALA A 29 -13.68 -10.23 -16.55
N GLN A 30 -12.81 -10.97 -17.25
CA GLN A 30 -13.12 -11.43 -18.59
C GLN A 30 -14.37 -12.31 -18.60
N ASP A 31 -15.09 -12.24 -19.73
CA ASP A 31 -16.21 -13.12 -19.97
C ASP A 31 -15.73 -14.58 -20.03
N ILE A 32 -16.50 -15.48 -19.44
CA ILE A 32 -16.23 -16.91 -19.53
C ILE A 32 -16.64 -17.37 -20.94
N ARG A 33 -15.63 -17.67 -21.75
CA ARG A 33 -15.79 -18.29 -23.08
C ARG A 33 -15.35 -19.75 -23.10
N TRP A 34 -14.63 -20.17 -22.06
CA TRP A 34 -14.08 -21.51 -21.91
C TRP A 34 -13.87 -21.82 -20.42
N PHE A 35 -13.91 -23.11 -20.11
CA PHE A 35 -13.60 -23.68 -18.81
C PHE A 35 -12.44 -24.66 -18.94
N GLU A 36 -11.43 -24.41 -18.13
CA GLU A 36 -10.34 -25.34 -17.91
C GLU A 36 -10.71 -26.23 -16.72
N VAL A 37 -11.26 -27.42 -16.99
CA VAL A 37 -11.59 -28.40 -15.95
C VAL A 37 -10.68 -29.61 -16.08
N THR A 38 -9.69 -29.67 -15.19
CA THR A 38 -8.75 -30.78 -15.00
C THR A 38 -8.72 -31.19 -13.52
N PRO A 39 -8.20 -32.38 -13.17
CA PRO A 39 -8.03 -32.79 -11.78
C PRO A 39 -7.28 -31.75 -10.93
N GLU A 40 -6.29 -31.07 -11.49
CA GLU A 40 -5.53 -30.01 -10.81
C GLU A 40 -6.38 -28.76 -10.56
N THR A 41 -7.21 -28.34 -11.52
CA THR A 41 -8.11 -27.19 -11.29
C THR A 41 -9.23 -27.52 -10.31
N LEU A 42 -9.70 -28.77 -10.30
CA LEU A 42 -10.63 -29.25 -9.29
C LEU A 42 -9.94 -29.16 -7.93
N ALA A 43 -8.70 -29.64 -7.80
CA ALA A 43 -7.94 -29.53 -6.57
C ALA A 43 -7.72 -28.09 -6.11
N ALA A 44 -7.42 -27.19 -7.06
CA ALA A 44 -7.26 -25.76 -6.78
C ALA A 44 -8.53 -25.10 -6.21
N ALA A 45 -9.72 -25.58 -6.56
CA ALA A 45 -10.98 -25.11 -5.95
C ALA A 45 -11.09 -25.46 -4.45
N PHE A 46 -10.24 -26.36 -3.95
CA PHE A 46 -10.18 -26.81 -2.55
C PHE A 46 -8.83 -26.52 -1.88
N ALA A 47 -8.00 -25.62 -2.43
CA ALA A 47 -6.57 -25.38 -2.13
C ALA A 47 -6.12 -25.34 -0.65
N ASP A 48 -7.01 -25.20 0.33
CA ASP A 48 -6.71 -25.29 1.77
C ASP A 48 -6.57 -26.72 2.31
N SER A 49 -6.70 -27.74 1.46
CA SER A 49 -6.85 -29.15 1.86
C SER A 49 -5.55 -29.98 1.87
N GLY A 50 -4.52 -29.59 1.10
CA GLY A 50 -3.27 -30.34 0.95
C GLY A 50 -3.41 -31.69 0.21
N VAL A 51 -4.51 -31.89 -0.51
CA VAL A 51 -4.90 -33.15 -1.15
C VAL A 51 -4.38 -33.20 -2.58
N SER A 52 -3.98 -34.38 -3.04
CA SER A 52 -3.52 -34.57 -4.42
C SER A 52 -4.66 -34.45 -5.44
N ALA A 53 -4.31 -34.15 -6.69
CA ALA A 53 -5.28 -34.02 -7.78
C ALA A 53 -6.06 -35.34 -8.02
N ASP A 54 -5.37 -36.48 -7.92
CA ASP A 54 -5.96 -37.81 -8.11
C ASP A 54 -7.00 -38.14 -7.02
N GLU A 55 -6.69 -37.85 -5.76
CA GLU A 55 -7.61 -38.06 -4.63
C GLU A 55 -8.88 -37.20 -4.76
N ILE A 56 -8.76 -35.98 -5.27
CA ILE A 56 -9.91 -35.10 -5.51
C ILE A 56 -10.75 -35.58 -6.69
N GLU A 57 -10.13 -36.04 -7.77
CA GLU A 57 -10.88 -36.64 -8.88
C GLU A 57 -11.62 -37.90 -8.43
N GLU A 58 -11.00 -38.80 -7.67
CA GLU A 58 -11.64 -40.02 -7.17
C GLU A 58 -12.81 -39.71 -6.23
N ALA A 59 -12.64 -38.72 -5.35
CA ALA A 59 -13.73 -38.25 -4.49
C ALA A 59 -14.90 -37.66 -5.30
N PHE A 60 -14.58 -36.89 -6.34
CA PHE A 60 -15.58 -36.29 -7.23
C PHE A 60 -16.34 -37.37 -8.03
N GLN A 61 -15.62 -38.33 -8.60
CA GLN A 61 -16.17 -39.51 -9.28
C GLN A 61 -17.08 -40.33 -8.37
N THR A 62 -16.65 -40.55 -7.13
CA THR A 62 -17.44 -41.26 -6.11
C THR A 62 -18.71 -40.49 -5.74
N CYS A 63 -18.66 -39.16 -5.67
CA CYS A 63 -19.86 -38.34 -5.43
C CYS A 63 -20.85 -38.47 -6.60
N MET A 64 -20.39 -38.28 -7.84
CA MET A 64 -21.24 -38.32 -9.03
C MET A 64 -21.87 -39.70 -9.27
N SER A 65 -21.09 -40.78 -9.11
CA SER A 65 -21.57 -42.16 -9.30
C SER A 65 -22.65 -42.60 -8.30
N LYS A 66 -22.76 -41.94 -7.13
CA LYS A 66 -23.79 -42.22 -6.12
C LYS A 66 -25.15 -41.58 -6.43
N ILE A 67 -25.22 -40.69 -7.42
CA ILE A 67 -26.45 -40.01 -7.82
C ILE A 67 -27.30 -40.95 -8.68
N ARG A 68 -28.33 -41.55 -8.08
CA ARG A 68 -29.14 -42.62 -8.71
C ARG A 68 -29.87 -42.18 -9.98
N ASP A 69 -30.30 -40.92 -10.03
CA ASP A 69 -31.09 -40.33 -11.11
C ASP A 69 -30.25 -39.45 -12.06
N LEU A 70 -28.92 -39.58 -12.03
CA LEU A 70 -28.02 -38.81 -12.89
C LEU A 70 -28.33 -38.96 -14.40
N PRO A 71 -28.62 -40.16 -14.94
CA PRO A 71 -28.99 -40.29 -16.36
C PRO A 71 -30.23 -39.47 -16.73
N GLN A 72 -31.28 -39.49 -15.89
CA GLN A 72 -32.49 -38.69 -16.10
C GLN A 72 -32.20 -37.19 -16.02
N ARG A 73 -31.32 -36.77 -15.11
CA ARG A 73 -30.89 -35.36 -15.00
C ARG A 73 -30.17 -34.87 -16.24
N LEU A 74 -29.24 -35.67 -16.79
CA LEU A 74 -28.50 -35.33 -18.01
C LEU A 74 -29.38 -35.37 -19.27
N GLU A 75 -30.35 -36.28 -19.32
CA GLU A 75 -31.28 -36.39 -20.46
C GLU A 75 -32.31 -35.26 -20.47
N GLY A 76 -33.01 -35.05 -19.36
CA GLY A 76 -34.11 -34.10 -19.25
C GLY A 76 -33.71 -32.69 -18.84
N GLY A 77 -32.45 -32.47 -18.43
CA GLY A 77 -32.00 -31.20 -17.88
C GLY A 77 -32.68 -30.88 -16.55
N MET A 78 -33.01 -31.91 -15.75
CA MET A 78 -33.72 -31.74 -14.50
C MET A 78 -32.91 -30.88 -13.54
N MET A 79 -33.42 -29.68 -13.27
CA MET A 79 -32.78 -28.72 -12.39
C MET A 79 -33.28 -28.94 -10.97
N GLU A 80 -32.37 -29.05 -10.01
CA GLU A 80 -32.75 -28.89 -8.60
C GLU A 80 -33.26 -27.46 -8.36
N LYS A 81 -33.86 -27.19 -7.20
CA LYS A 81 -34.44 -25.88 -6.91
C LYS A 81 -33.33 -24.83 -6.82
N SER A 82 -33.08 -24.15 -7.95
CA SER A 82 -32.13 -23.05 -8.05
C SER A 82 -32.41 -22.02 -6.96
N THR A 83 -31.34 -21.59 -6.28
CA THR A 83 -31.35 -20.57 -5.26
C THR A 83 -30.56 -19.36 -5.73
N ARG A 84 -30.53 -18.30 -4.92
CA ARG A 84 -29.67 -17.13 -5.17
C ARG A 84 -28.17 -17.47 -5.09
N ARG A 85 -27.78 -18.53 -4.37
CA ARG A 85 -26.37 -18.89 -4.15
C ARG A 85 -25.89 -20.04 -5.04
N SER A 86 -26.81 -20.88 -5.50
CA SER A 86 -26.48 -22.07 -6.29
C SER A 86 -27.53 -22.33 -7.37
N PRO A 87 -27.14 -22.63 -8.61
CA PRO A 87 -28.06 -23.05 -9.65
C PRO A 87 -28.63 -24.47 -9.40
N GLY A 88 -27.93 -25.36 -8.69
CA GLY A 88 -28.41 -26.71 -8.35
C GLY A 88 -28.03 -27.79 -9.38
N TYR A 89 -27.15 -27.47 -10.32
CA TYR A 89 -26.80 -28.34 -11.44
C TYR A 89 -25.41 -28.04 -12.04
N PHE A 90 -24.68 -27.05 -11.52
CA PHE A 90 -23.36 -26.69 -12.05
C PHE A 90 -22.33 -27.81 -11.87
N THR A 91 -22.45 -28.60 -10.80
CA THR A 91 -21.60 -29.77 -10.56
C THR A 91 -21.67 -30.79 -11.70
N TYR A 92 -22.86 -30.98 -12.32
CA TYR A 92 -23.01 -31.87 -13.48
C TYR A 92 -22.31 -31.30 -14.71
N LEU A 93 -22.43 -29.98 -14.93
CA LEU A 93 -21.74 -29.30 -16.02
C LEU A 93 -20.23 -29.43 -15.90
N VAL A 94 -19.67 -29.22 -14.69
CA VAL A 94 -18.24 -29.42 -14.39
C VAL A 94 -17.82 -30.87 -14.65
N MET A 95 -18.62 -31.86 -14.26
CA MET A 95 -18.34 -33.26 -14.59
C MET A 95 -18.29 -33.49 -16.11
N THR A 96 -19.25 -32.93 -16.86
CA THR A 96 -19.23 -33.06 -18.33
C THR A 96 -18.01 -32.38 -18.97
N LEU A 97 -17.55 -31.26 -18.42
CA LEU A 97 -16.33 -30.57 -18.86
C LEU A 97 -15.06 -31.38 -18.53
N LEU A 98 -15.00 -31.99 -17.35
CA LEU A 98 -13.88 -32.86 -16.96
C LEU A 98 -13.76 -34.06 -17.92
N ILE A 99 -14.87 -34.71 -18.24
CA ILE A 99 -14.88 -35.83 -19.19
C ILE A 99 -14.47 -35.34 -20.58
N SER A 100 -14.96 -34.17 -21.00
CA SER A 100 -14.60 -33.56 -22.28
C SER A 100 -13.12 -33.19 -22.36
N SER A 101 -12.49 -32.76 -21.26
CA SER A 101 -11.07 -32.38 -21.27
C SER A 101 -10.14 -33.59 -21.39
N GLN A 102 -10.63 -34.80 -21.10
CA GLN A 102 -9.92 -36.08 -21.26
C GLN A 102 -9.93 -36.61 -22.72
N PHE A 103 -10.48 -35.85 -23.67
CA PHE A 103 -10.45 -36.25 -25.08
C PHE A 103 -9.07 -36.09 -25.70
N ASP A 104 -8.73 -37.07 -26.55
CA ASP A 104 -7.45 -37.14 -27.22
C ASP A 104 -7.65 -37.67 -28.64
N ALA A 105 -7.37 -36.85 -29.65
CA ALA A 105 -7.66 -37.15 -31.05
C ALA A 105 -7.03 -38.45 -31.59
N GLN A 106 -6.03 -39.02 -30.91
CA GLN A 106 -5.39 -40.28 -31.29
C GLN A 106 -6.01 -41.55 -30.67
N GLU A 107 -7.00 -41.43 -29.77
CA GLU A 107 -7.72 -42.59 -29.25
C GLU A 107 -8.86 -43.03 -30.18
N GLU A 108 -8.85 -44.30 -30.61
CA GLU A 108 -9.88 -44.92 -31.47
C GLU A 108 -11.29 -44.91 -30.85
N ARG A 109 -11.43 -44.59 -29.55
CA ARG A 109 -12.71 -44.53 -28.80
C ARG A 109 -12.99 -43.16 -28.17
N ASN A 110 -13.02 -42.10 -28.99
CA ASN A 110 -13.49 -40.77 -28.56
C ASN A 110 -15.03 -40.63 -28.57
N ASP A 111 -15.75 -41.62 -28.04
CA ASP A 111 -17.20 -41.45 -27.78
C ASP A 111 -17.40 -40.92 -26.35
N PHE A 112 -17.96 -39.71 -26.25
CA PHE A 112 -18.28 -39.07 -24.97
C PHE A 112 -19.11 -39.96 -24.05
N ARG A 113 -20.08 -40.70 -24.60
CA ARG A 113 -20.98 -41.54 -23.82
C ARG A 113 -20.23 -42.71 -23.21
N LEU A 114 -19.32 -43.32 -23.97
CA LEU A 114 -18.48 -44.42 -23.48
C LEU A 114 -17.47 -43.93 -22.44
N LYS A 115 -16.88 -42.74 -22.62
CA LYS A 115 -15.98 -42.13 -21.63
C LYS A 115 -16.73 -41.79 -20.34
N LEU A 116 -17.92 -41.18 -20.43
CA LEU A 116 -18.80 -40.91 -19.29
C LEU A 116 -19.19 -42.21 -18.56
N GLN A 117 -19.60 -43.24 -19.30
CA GLN A 117 -19.96 -44.54 -18.74
C GLN A 117 -18.79 -45.19 -18.00
N SER A 118 -17.61 -45.20 -18.63
CA SER A 118 -16.38 -45.74 -18.05
C SER A 118 -15.96 -44.96 -16.81
N TRP A 119 -15.99 -43.62 -16.86
CA TRP A 119 -15.62 -42.77 -15.74
C TRP A 119 -16.60 -42.93 -14.58
N LEU A 120 -17.91 -43.07 -14.80
CA LEU A 120 -18.86 -43.32 -13.71
C LEU A 120 -18.84 -44.77 -13.19
N ARG A 121 -18.06 -45.67 -13.79
CA ARG A 121 -18.01 -47.11 -13.49
C ARG A 121 -19.41 -47.75 -13.48
N THR A 122 -20.23 -47.39 -14.47
CA THR A 122 -21.64 -47.81 -14.53
C THR A 122 -21.97 -48.65 -15.77
N GLY A 123 -22.93 -49.57 -15.62
CA GLY A 123 -23.49 -50.34 -16.74
C GLY A 123 -24.55 -49.58 -17.55
N HIS A 124 -24.96 -48.38 -17.12
CA HIS A 124 -26.00 -47.60 -17.78
C HIS A 124 -25.50 -46.95 -19.08
N SER A 125 -26.27 -47.07 -20.16
CA SER A 125 -25.98 -46.41 -21.44
C SER A 125 -26.58 -45.00 -21.49
N PHE A 126 -25.80 -44.01 -21.90
CA PHE A 126 -26.22 -42.61 -22.02
C PHE A 126 -26.61 -42.25 -23.46
N GLN A 127 -27.79 -42.67 -23.93
CA GLN A 127 -28.20 -42.47 -25.33
C GLN A 127 -28.54 -41.00 -25.66
N ASN A 128 -29.14 -40.28 -24.71
CA ASN A 128 -29.56 -38.90 -24.88
C ASN A 128 -28.96 -38.02 -23.77
N LEU A 129 -28.37 -36.89 -24.18
CA LEU A 129 -27.73 -35.92 -23.29
C LEU A 129 -28.20 -34.48 -23.57
N SER A 130 -29.32 -34.29 -24.28
CA SER A 130 -29.84 -32.97 -24.66
C SER A 130 -30.05 -32.02 -23.47
N GLY A 131 -30.34 -32.56 -22.29
CA GLY A 131 -30.51 -31.79 -21.06
C GLY A 131 -29.25 -31.02 -20.64
N VAL A 132 -28.07 -31.46 -21.06
CA VAL A 132 -26.80 -30.76 -20.78
C VAL A 132 -26.75 -29.38 -21.44
N ASN A 133 -27.17 -29.28 -22.70
CA ASN A 133 -27.24 -27.98 -23.38
C ASN A 133 -28.27 -27.05 -22.71
N ALA A 134 -29.42 -27.57 -22.28
CA ALA A 134 -30.43 -26.80 -21.55
C ALA A 134 -29.89 -26.26 -20.21
N MET A 135 -29.09 -27.05 -19.49
CA MET A 135 -28.43 -26.60 -18.26
C MET A 135 -27.42 -25.47 -18.50
N TRP A 136 -26.68 -25.46 -19.62
CA TRP A 136 -25.80 -24.36 -19.97
C TRP A 136 -26.54 -23.06 -20.28
N GLU A 137 -27.65 -23.15 -21.00
CA GLU A 137 -28.51 -21.99 -21.33
C GLU A 137 -29.11 -21.37 -20.07
N ALA A 138 -29.64 -22.22 -19.18
CA ALA A 138 -30.17 -21.80 -17.90
C ALA A 138 -29.09 -21.26 -16.96
N LEU A 139 -27.85 -21.79 -17.01
CA LEU A 139 -26.73 -21.21 -16.26
C LEU A 139 -26.41 -19.79 -16.74
N ALA A 140 -26.39 -19.57 -18.06
CA ALA A 140 -26.13 -18.26 -18.62
C ALA A 140 -27.22 -17.25 -18.20
N GLU A 141 -28.49 -17.65 -18.20
CA GLU A 141 -29.60 -16.85 -17.71
C GLU A 141 -29.50 -16.56 -16.20
N TRP A 142 -29.21 -17.59 -15.40
CA TRP A 142 -29.01 -17.46 -13.96
C TRP A 142 -27.87 -16.48 -13.65
N LEU A 143 -26.72 -16.59 -14.32
CA LEU A 143 -25.59 -15.67 -14.16
C LEU A 143 -25.97 -14.25 -14.55
N ASN A 144 -26.66 -14.06 -15.69
CA ASN A 144 -27.10 -12.73 -16.13
C ASN A 144 -28.03 -12.08 -15.09
N GLN A 145 -28.96 -12.83 -14.49
CA GLN A 145 -29.81 -12.32 -13.43
C GLN A 145 -28.99 -11.89 -12.20
N ARG A 146 -28.02 -12.70 -11.76
CA ARG A 146 -27.18 -12.36 -10.59
C ARG A 146 -26.29 -11.13 -10.87
N ILE A 147 -25.75 -11.02 -12.08
CA ILE A 147 -24.98 -9.84 -12.51
C ILE A 147 -25.85 -8.58 -12.48
N GLN A 148 -27.10 -8.65 -12.96
CA GLN A 148 -28.05 -7.52 -12.88
C GLN A 148 -28.40 -7.14 -11.44
N GLU A 149 -28.43 -8.10 -10.52
CA GLU A 149 -28.59 -7.85 -9.08
C GLU A 149 -27.31 -7.29 -8.41
N GLY A 150 -26.19 -7.19 -9.14
CA GLY A 150 -24.90 -6.71 -8.65
C GLY A 150 -24.08 -7.75 -7.88
N GLU A 151 -24.36 -9.04 -8.06
CA GLU A 151 -23.56 -10.13 -7.49
C GLU A 151 -22.25 -10.33 -8.28
N PRO A 152 -21.18 -10.79 -7.62
CA PRO A 152 -19.82 -10.80 -8.19
C PRO A 152 -19.55 -12.01 -9.11
N TYR A 153 -20.38 -12.20 -10.12
CA TYR A 153 -20.27 -13.27 -11.12
C TYR A 153 -19.71 -12.76 -12.46
N ARG A 154 -18.99 -13.64 -13.17
CA ARG A 154 -18.56 -13.40 -14.55
C ARG A 154 -19.66 -13.79 -15.52
N ARG A 155 -19.75 -13.05 -16.63
CA ARG A 155 -20.70 -13.36 -17.70
C ARG A 155 -20.25 -14.60 -18.48
N LEU A 156 -21.14 -15.57 -18.65
CA LEU A 156 -20.93 -16.71 -19.53
C LEU A 156 -21.36 -16.36 -20.95
N VAL A 157 -20.47 -16.54 -21.91
CA VAL A 157 -20.74 -16.36 -23.35
C VAL A 157 -20.79 -17.73 -23.99
N LEU A 158 -22.00 -18.17 -24.37
CA LEU A 158 -22.20 -19.46 -25.00
C LEU A 158 -21.78 -19.41 -26.49
N PRO A 159 -21.13 -20.48 -27.00
CA PRO A 159 -20.76 -20.56 -28.40
C PRO A 159 -22.00 -20.71 -29.31
N PRO A 160 -21.91 -20.33 -30.61
CA PRO A 160 -23.04 -20.42 -31.54
C PRO A 160 -23.55 -21.86 -31.70
N ARG A 161 -24.86 -22.09 -31.86
CA ARG A 161 -25.41 -23.44 -32.14
C ARG A 161 -25.02 -23.89 -33.57
N ASP A 162 -24.34 -25.02 -33.71
CA ASP A 162 -23.81 -25.54 -35.00
C ASP A 162 -24.27 -26.98 -35.32
N GLY A 163 -25.50 -27.34 -34.98
CA GLY A 163 -26.07 -28.66 -35.29
C GLY A 163 -25.73 -29.77 -34.29
N TRP A 164 -24.81 -29.54 -33.33
CA TRP A 164 -24.54 -30.46 -32.23
C TRP A 164 -25.56 -30.28 -31.07
N VAL A 165 -26.65 -31.05 -31.12
CA VAL A 165 -27.83 -30.82 -30.25
C VAL A 165 -27.70 -31.41 -28.85
N GLN A 166 -26.80 -32.38 -28.62
CA GLN A 166 -26.71 -33.06 -27.32
C GLN A 166 -25.71 -32.43 -26.33
N ILE A 167 -24.43 -32.31 -26.69
CA ILE A 167 -23.36 -31.82 -25.78
C ILE A 167 -22.50 -30.70 -26.41
N GLY A 168 -23.04 -30.01 -27.42
CA GLY A 168 -22.31 -29.03 -28.23
C GLY A 168 -21.68 -27.89 -27.42
N HIS A 169 -22.38 -27.37 -26.40
CA HIS A 169 -21.83 -26.34 -25.53
C HIS A 169 -20.64 -26.85 -24.71
N THR A 170 -20.77 -28.01 -24.05
CA THR A 170 -19.68 -28.61 -23.25
C THR A 170 -18.42 -28.81 -24.08
N LEU A 171 -18.52 -29.40 -25.27
CA LEU A 171 -17.36 -29.69 -26.12
C LEU A 171 -16.58 -28.43 -26.53
N ARG A 172 -17.28 -27.31 -26.72
CA ARG A 172 -16.65 -26.05 -27.14
C ARG A 172 -16.19 -25.17 -25.99
N LEU A 173 -16.85 -25.29 -24.84
CA LEU A 173 -16.45 -24.62 -23.62
C LEU A 173 -15.26 -25.32 -22.96
N ALA A 174 -15.05 -26.63 -23.17
CA ALA A 174 -13.91 -27.36 -22.61
C ALA A 174 -12.60 -27.00 -23.33
N PHE A 175 -11.83 -26.08 -22.76
CA PHE A 175 -10.50 -25.71 -23.26
C PHE A 175 -9.59 -25.25 -22.10
N PRO A 176 -8.31 -25.66 -22.09
CA PRO A 176 -7.68 -26.65 -22.98
C PRO A 176 -8.08 -28.11 -22.66
N ASN A 177 -8.08 -28.99 -23.67
CA ASN A 177 -8.17 -30.45 -23.47
C ASN A 177 -6.76 -31.12 -23.49
N LYS A 178 -6.69 -32.43 -23.25
CA LYS A 178 -5.41 -33.18 -23.26
C LYS A 178 -4.70 -33.12 -24.62
N ALA A 179 -5.42 -33.18 -25.73
CA ALA A 179 -4.82 -33.06 -27.07
C ALA A 179 -4.21 -31.67 -27.30
N ASP A 180 -4.91 -30.61 -26.90
CA ASP A 180 -4.45 -29.22 -27.00
C ASP A 180 -3.17 -29.00 -26.20
N LEU A 181 -3.10 -29.57 -24.99
CA LEU A 181 -1.93 -29.50 -24.11
C LEU A 181 -0.74 -30.29 -24.67
N ARG A 182 -0.96 -31.52 -25.15
CA ARG A 182 0.10 -32.30 -25.81
C ARG A 182 0.62 -31.60 -27.05
N LEU A 183 -0.26 -31.05 -27.88
CA LEU A 183 0.12 -30.30 -29.07
C LEU A 183 1.03 -29.10 -28.73
N MET A 184 0.69 -28.38 -27.66
CA MET A 184 1.53 -27.30 -27.15
C MET A 184 2.88 -27.83 -26.64
N SER A 185 2.89 -28.91 -25.86
CA SER A 185 4.12 -29.52 -25.37
C SER A 185 5.01 -30.02 -26.51
N GLU A 186 4.48 -30.75 -27.49
CA GLU A 186 5.21 -31.21 -28.68
C GLU A 186 5.80 -30.05 -29.48
N CYS A 187 5.05 -28.94 -29.61
CA CYS A 187 5.56 -27.74 -30.26
C CYS A 187 6.73 -27.13 -29.48
N LEU A 188 6.64 -27.06 -28.15
CA LEU A 188 7.71 -26.52 -27.30
C LEU A 188 8.92 -27.45 -27.22
N GLU A 189 8.73 -28.77 -27.28
CA GLU A 189 9.81 -29.76 -27.37
C GLU A 189 10.54 -29.68 -28.72
N SER A 190 9.78 -29.54 -29.80
CA SER A 190 10.32 -29.40 -31.16
C SER A 190 11.03 -28.06 -31.37
N TYR A 191 10.58 -27.01 -30.66
CA TYR A 191 11.11 -25.66 -30.75
C TYR A 191 11.29 -25.03 -29.36
N PRO A 192 12.30 -25.44 -28.57
CA PRO A 192 12.48 -24.95 -27.19
C PRO A 192 12.58 -23.43 -27.06
N GLN A 193 13.17 -22.77 -28.06
CA GLN A 193 13.26 -21.31 -28.15
C GLN A 193 11.89 -20.61 -28.17
N ALA A 194 10.83 -21.28 -28.61
CA ALA A 194 9.46 -20.77 -28.62
C ALA A 194 8.87 -20.66 -27.21
N ALA A 195 9.44 -21.37 -26.22
CA ALA A 195 9.01 -21.21 -24.84
C ALA A 195 9.19 -19.76 -24.41
N ASP A 196 10.37 -19.16 -24.65
CA ASP A 196 10.71 -17.85 -24.11
C ASP A 196 10.48 -16.68 -25.06
N ASN A 197 10.09 -16.95 -26.31
CA ASN A 197 9.90 -15.95 -27.36
C ASN A 197 8.49 -16.04 -27.98
N PRO A 198 7.57 -15.11 -27.65
CA PRO A 198 6.19 -15.13 -28.17
C PRO A 198 6.10 -15.05 -29.69
N ARG A 199 6.99 -14.32 -30.34
CA ARG A 199 7.01 -14.22 -31.81
C ARG A 199 7.36 -15.55 -32.46
N GLN A 200 8.39 -16.23 -31.95
CA GLN A 200 8.77 -17.55 -32.45
C GLN A 200 7.66 -18.57 -32.16
N LEU A 201 7.01 -18.50 -31.00
CA LEU A 201 5.85 -19.34 -30.71
C LEU A 201 4.74 -19.14 -31.75
N ILE A 202 4.41 -17.90 -32.11
CA ILE A 202 3.43 -17.62 -33.15
C ILE A 202 3.84 -18.22 -34.49
N GLU A 203 5.08 -18.00 -34.92
CA GLU A 203 5.60 -18.47 -36.21
C GLU A 203 5.59 -20.01 -36.31
N TYR A 204 6.08 -20.71 -35.28
CA TYR A 204 6.13 -22.17 -35.27
C TYR A 204 4.76 -22.81 -35.05
N PHE A 205 3.94 -22.26 -34.14
CA PHE A 205 2.62 -22.83 -33.88
C PHE A 205 1.67 -22.66 -35.07
N GLN A 206 1.85 -21.61 -35.88
CA GLN A 206 1.13 -21.44 -37.15
C GLN A 206 1.38 -22.60 -38.14
N ILE A 207 2.56 -23.21 -38.11
CA ILE A 207 2.91 -24.38 -38.93
C ILE A 207 2.24 -25.63 -38.36
N VAL A 208 2.30 -25.79 -37.03
CA VAL A 208 1.71 -26.94 -36.32
C VAL A 208 0.19 -27.00 -36.52
N ILE A 209 -0.50 -25.86 -36.35
CA ILE A 209 -1.96 -25.77 -36.43
C ILE A 209 -2.52 -26.05 -37.83
N GLN A 210 -1.70 -25.90 -38.87
CA GLN A 210 -2.06 -26.21 -40.26
C GLN A 210 -1.88 -27.68 -40.62
N ARG A 211 -1.01 -28.40 -39.91
CA ARG A 211 -0.63 -29.80 -40.23
C ARG A 211 -1.44 -30.84 -39.46
N GLN A 212 -2.05 -30.48 -38.33
CA GLN A 212 -2.76 -31.41 -37.46
C GLN A 212 -4.27 -31.09 -37.36
N GLY A 213 -5.06 -32.08 -36.96
CA GLY A 213 -6.48 -31.89 -36.61
C GLY A 213 -6.60 -31.23 -35.23
N VAL A 214 -6.93 -29.94 -35.21
CA VAL A 214 -6.95 -29.11 -33.99
C VAL A 214 -8.37 -28.75 -33.57
N SER A 215 -8.59 -28.66 -32.25
CA SER A 215 -9.89 -28.25 -31.69
C SER A 215 -10.28 -26.85 -32.17
N HIS A 216 -11.59 -26.59 -32.23
CA HIS A 216 -12.11 -25.27 -32.62
C HIS A 216 -11.65 -24.19 -31.63
N ALA A 217 -11.71 -24.49 -30.33
CA ALA A 217 -11.29 -23.58 -29.26
C ALA A 217 -9.80 -23.23 -29.35
N MET A 218 -8.92 -24.19 -29.66
CA MET A 218 -7.50 -23.91 -29.91
C MET A 218 -7.29 -22.96 -31.09
N LYS A 219 -7.97 -23.20 -32.22
CA LYS A 219 -7.85 -22.35 -33.41
C LYS A 219 -8.29 -20.91 -33.13
N GLU A 220 -9.40 -20.75 -32.42
CA GLU A 220 -9.91 -19.45 -32.02
C GLU A 220 -8.97 -18.75 -31.03
N ALA A 221 -8.54 -19.44 -29.96
CA ALA A 221 -7.62 -18.90 -28.96
C ALA A 221 -6.27 -18.49 -29.56
N PHE A 222 -5.71 -19.29 -30.48
CA PHE A 222 -4.47 -18.98 -31.17
C PHE A 222 -4.64 -17.77 -32.11
N ALA A 223 -5.71 -17.72 -32.89
CA ALA A 223 -5.98 -16.61 -33.80
C ALA A 223 -6.15 -15.29 -33.02
N GLU A 224 -6.93 -15.30 -31.94
CA GLU A 224 -7.11 -14.12 -31.09
C GLU A 224 -5.79 -13.64 -30.48
N PHE A 225 -4.96 -14.55 -29.95
CA PHE A 225 -3.66 -14.19 -29.39
C PHE A 225 -2.71 -13.62 -30.44
N ARG A 226 -2.60 -14.31 -31.60
CA ARG A 226 -1.75 -13.88 -32.71
C ARG A 226 -2.17 -12.50 -33.21
N ASP A 227 -3.45 -12.29 -33.44
CA ASP A 227 -3.96 -11.04 -34.01
C ASP A 227 -3.74 -9.89 -33.02
N ALA A 228 -4.03 -10.10 -31.72
CA ALA A 228 -3.73 -9.11 -30.68
C ALA A 228 -2.23 -8.78 -30.60
N TRP A 229 -1.37 -9.80 -30.66
CA TRP A 229 0.08 -9.63 -30.66
C TRP A 229 0.59 -8.80 -31.85
N LEU A 230 0.09 -9.09 -33.06
CA LEU A 230 0.43 -8.39 -34.30
C LEU A 230 -0.09 -6.94 -34.31
N LEU A 231 -1.21 -6.67 -33.65
CA LEU A 231 -1.73 -5.32 -33.40
C LEU A 231 -0.91 -4.54 -32.36
N GLY A 232 0.15 -5.13 -31.82
CA GLY A 232 1.07 -4.47 -30.88
C GLY A 232 0.66 -4.60 -29.41
N ARG A 233 -0.39 -5.38 -29.09
CA ARG A 233 -0.75 -5.66 -27.70
C ARG A 233 0.31 -6.54 -27.04
N ARG A 234 0.56 -6.31 -25.75
CA ARG A 234 1.51 -7.05 -24.91
C ARG A 234 0.90 -7.53 -23.60
N ALA A 235 -0.18 -6.92 -23.12
CA ALA A 235 -0.89 -7.33 -21.91
C ALA A 235 -1.80 -8.56 -22.18
N LEU A 236 -1.20 -9.66 -22.61
CA LEU A 236 -1.88 -10.85 -23.15
C LEU A 236 -1.78 -12.08 -22.25
N SER A 237 -1.23 -11.94 -21.04
CA SER A 237 -0.92 -13.09 -20.18
C SER A 237 -2.15 -13.91 -19.80
N ASP A 238 -3.31 -13.26 -19.74
CA ASP A 238 -4.58 -13.89 -19.37
C ASP A 238 -5.30 -14.55 -20.55
N MET A 239 -4.79 -14.39 -21.78
CA MET A 239 -5.41 -15.03 -22.94
C MET A 239 -5.29 -16.56 -22.86
N PRO A 240 -6.31 -17.30 -23.30
CA PRO A 240 -6.36 -18.76 -23.16
C PRO A 240 -5.16 -19.47 -23.78
N PHE A 241 -4.71 -19.03 -24.97
CA PHE A 241 -3.55 -19.61 -25.64
C PHE A 241 -2.26 -19.44 -24.83
N TRP A 242 -2.07 -18.27 -24.21
CA TRP A 242 -0.88 -18.02 -23.39
C TRP A 242 -0.90 -18.81 -22.08
N ARG A 243 -2.07 -18.92 -21.42
CA ARG A 243 -2.26 -19.77 -20.24
C ARG A 243 -1.97 -21.24 -20.55
N LEU A 244 -2.37 -21.73 -21.72
CA LEU A 244 -2.03 -23.07 -22.19
C LEU A 244 -0.51 -23.26 -22.32
N ARG A 245 0.21 -22.32 -22.95
CA ARG A 245 1.69 -22.36 -23.00
C ARG A 245 2.28 -22.36 -21.59
N GLN A 246 1.77 -21.52 -20.69
CA GLN A 246 2.25 -21.45 -19.31
C GLN A 246 2.10 -22.78 -18.57
N ARG A 247 1.04 -23.55 -18.86
CA ARG A 247 0.82 -24.91 -18.35
C ARG A 247 1.76 -25.93 -18.96
N ALA A 248 1.88 -25.97 -20.28
CA ALA A 248 2.78 -26.89 -20.97
C ALA A 248 4.22 -26.74 -20.44
N VAL A 249 4.68 -25.50 -20.27
CA VAL A 249 5.99 -25.23 -19.64
C VAL A 249 6.03 -25.68 -18.19
N GLY A 250 4.99 -25.44 -17.39
CA GLY A 250 4.95 -25.87 -15.98
C GLY A 250 5.00 -27.40 -15.80
N ILE A 251 4.54 -28.17 -16.79
CA ILE A 251 4.64 -29.63 -16.78
C ILE A 251 6.08 -30.06 -17.11
N SER A 252 6.75 -29.35 -18.02
CA SER A 252 8.14 -29.63 -18.40
C SER A 252 9.17 -29.10 -17.39
N SER A 253 8.85 -28.06 -16.62
CA SER A 253 9.72 -27.44 -15.62
C SER A 253 9.06 -27.46 -14.25
N CYS A 254 9.61 -28.25 -13.32
CA CYS A 254 9.19 -28.31 -11.92
C CYS A 254 9.59 -27.01 -11.17
N ILE A 255 8.99 -25.88 -11.53
CA ILE A 255 9.23 -24.57 -10.92
C ILE A 255 7.89 -23.96 -10.54
N THR A 256 7.68 -23.81 -9.24
CA THR A 256 6.55 -23.09 -8.65
C THR A 256 6.68 -21.61 -9.01
N LYS A 257 5.69 -21.06 -9.73
CA LYS A 257 5.72 -19.66 -10.15
C LYS A 257 5.27 -18.75 -9.02
N HIS A 258 6.09 -17.78 -8.67
CA HIS A 258 5.73 -16.72 -7.72
C HIS A 258 6.12 -15.35 -8.29
N GLN A 259 5.45 -14.30 -7.81
CA GLN A 259 5.85 -12.92 -8.06
C GLN A 259 6.76 -12.43 -6.93
N THR A 260 7.66 -11.50 -7.25
CA THR A 260 8.57 -10.91 -6.27
C THR A 260 8.67 -9.41 -6.47
N ILE A 261 8.40 -8.64 -5.44
CA ILE A 261 8.61 -7.19 -5.44
C ILE A 261 9.88 -6.90 -4.63
N ILE A 262 10.82 -6.17 -5.24
CA ILE A 262 12.01 -5.66 -4.56
C ILE A 262 11.99 -4.13 -4.63
N ASP A 263 11.98 -3.49 -3.48
CA ASP A 263 12.09 -2.03 -3.36
C ASP A 263 13.47 -1.66 -2.78
N MET A 264 14.08 -0.62 -3.33
CA MET A 264 15.32 0.00 -2.87
C MET A 264 15.01 1.38 -2.30
N TYR A 265 15.56 1.68 -1.12
CA TYR A 265 15.49 2.99 -0.51
C TYR A 265 16.88 3.63 -0.52
N VAL A 266 16.95 4.89 -0.93
CA VAL A 266 18.17 5.71 -0.97
C VAL A 266 17.98 6.88 -0.01
N ASP A 267 18.87 6.99 0.96
CA ASP A 267 18.87 8.06 1.96
C ASP A 267 19.67 9.29 1.50
N PHE A 268 19.61 10.39 2.25
CA PHE A 268 20.24 11.67 1.93
C PHE A 268 21.77 11.58 1.75
N ASP A 269 22.43 10.70 2.51
CA ASP A 269 23.87 10.43 2.38
C ASP A 269 24.21 9.45 1.25
N GLY A 270 23.22 9.01 0.47
CA GLY A 270 23.37 8.05 -0.61
C GLY A 270 23.41 6.58 -0.18
N SER A 271 23.33 6.29 1.12
CA SER A 271 23.23 4.92 1.64
C SER A 271 21.93 4.25 1.21
N ARG A 272 21.95 2.90 1.13
CA ARG A 272 20.87 2.11 0.54
C ARG A 272 20.42 0.99 1.43
N CYS A 273 19.13 0.65 1.33
CA CYS A 273 18.61 -0.60 1.85
C CYS A 273 17.48 -1.15 0.97
N TYR A 274 17.14 -2.42 1.17
CA TYR A 274 16.25 -3.16 0.30
C TYR A 274 15.13 -3.82 1.07
N PHE A 275 14.01 -4.01 0.40
CA PHE A 275 12.85 -4.69 0.94
C PHE A 275 12.31 -5.67 -0.06
N SER A 276 11.94 -6.86 0.39
CA SER A 276 11.37 -7.89 -0.47
C SER A 276 9.98 -8.30 -0.02
N ASN A 277 9.11 -8.51 -1.00
CA ASN A 277 7.71 -8.89 -0.81
C ASN A 277 7.30 -9.97 -1.82
N ALA A 278 6.52 -10.98 -1.41
CA ALA A 278 6.04 -12.05 -2.31
C ALA A 278 4.74 -11.68 -3.05
N GLY A 279 4.13 -10.54 -2.72
CA GLY A 279 2.98 -9.95 -3.40
C GLY A 279 2.51 -8.68 -2.69
N GLU A 280 1.53 -7.95 -3.21
CA GLU A 280 1.13 -6.65 -2.61
C GLU A 280 0.59 -6.71 -1.17
N ARG A 281 0.21 -7.90 -0.68
CA ARG A 281 -0.43 -8.08 0.64
C ARG A 281 0.50 -8.62 1.73
N ASP A 282 1.69 -9.04 1.36
CA ASP A 282 2.64 -9.65 2.29
C ASP A 282 3.46 -8.57 3.01
N GLU A 283 3.93 -8.87 4.22
CA GLU A 283 4.74 -7.94 5.00
C GLU A 283 6.12 -7.76 4.34
N SER A 284 6.53 -6.50 4.17
CA SER A 284 7.83 -6.17 3.58
C SER A 284 8.97 -6.59 4.51
N VAL A 285 9.90 -7.41 4.03
CA VAL A 285 11.05 -7.87 4.82
C VAL A 285 12.27 -7.03 4.48
N PHE A 286 12.96 -6.50 5.49
CA PHE A 286 14.17 -5.70 5.34
C PHE A 286 15.40 -6.55 4.98
N HIS A 287 16.23 -6.00 4.09
CA HIS A 287 17.52 -6.53 3.70
C HIS A 287 18.56 -5.41 3.57
N PRO A 288 19.78 -5.59 4.09
CA PRO A 288 20.82 -4.56 4.00
C PRO A 288 21.47 -4.48 2.61
N THR A 289 21.35 -5.51 1.76
CA THR A 289 21.98 -5.56 0.42
C THR A 289 21.03 -6.16 -0.61
N LEU A 290 21.25 -5.81 -1.89
CA LEU A 290 20.44 -6.30 -3.01
C LEU A 290 20.50 -7.83 -3.13
N SER A 291 21.68 -8.43 -3.00
CA SER A 291 21.86 -9.89 -3.06
C SER A 291 21.00 -10.61 -2.03
N LYS A 292 20.95 -10.12 -0.78
CA LYS A 292 20.11 -10.72 0.26
C LYS A 292 18.62 -10.60 -0.06
N ALA A 293 18.19 -9.44 -0.57
CA ALA A 293 16.80 -9.21 -0.94
C ALA A 293 16.33 -10.16 -2.07
N LEU A 294 17.17 -10.34 -3.08
CA LEU A 294 16.88 -11.24 -4.21
C LEU A 294 16.88 -12.72 -3.78
N ASN A 295 17.86 -13.14 -2.98
CA ASN A 295 17.98 -14.54 -2.53
C ASN A 295 16.86 -14.93 -1.55
N ALA A 296 16.48 -14.03 -0.63
CA ALA A 296 15.46 -14.32 0.37
C ALA A 296 14.07 -14.64 -0.20
N ARG A 297 13.81 -14.23 -1.45
CA ARG A 297 12.54 -14.47 -2.15
C ARG A 297 12.72 -15.25 -3.44
N ASP A 298 13.87 -15.90 -3.62
CA ASP A 298 14.23 -16.63 -4.84
C ASP A 298 13.86 -15.85 -6.12
N ALA A 299 14.22 -14.56 -6.17
CA ALA A 299 13.81 -13.67 -7.27
C ALA A 299 14.25 -14.18 -8.65
N GLY A 300 15.28 -15.04 -8.70
CA GLY A 300 15.75 -15.72 -9.90
C GLY A 300 14.72 -16.69 -10.51
N SER A 301 13.81 -17.27 -9.73
CA SER A 301 12.73 -18.13 -10.22
C SER A 301 11.39 -17.40 -10.38
N SER A 302 11.33 -16.11 -10.04
CA SER A 302 10.11 -15.30 -10.13
C SER A 302 9.67 -15.00 -11.56
N GLU A 303 8.36 -14.89 -11.79
CA GLU A 303 7.82 -14.59 -13.13
C GLU A 303 8.21 -13.19 -13.63
N ASN A 304 8.28 -12.21 -12.73
CA ASN A 304 8.42 -10.79 -13.10
C ASN A 304 9.86 -10.29 -13.06
N LEU A 305 10.75 -10.87 -12.23
CA LEU A 305 12.16 -10.48 -12.13
C LEU A 305 13.14 -11.60 -12.49
N GLY A 306 12.69 -12.84 -12.71
CA GLY A 306 13.56 -14.01 -12.88
C GLY A 306 14.59 -13.86 -14.00
N LYS A 307 14.13 -13.61 -15.24
CA LYS A 307 15.02 -13.41 -16.40
C LYS A 307 16.02 -12.27 -16.18
N ALA A 308 15.58 -11.17 -15.59
CA ALA A 308 16.41 -10.00 -15.34
C ALA A 308 17.46 -10.24 -14.24
N THR A 309 17.07 -10.98 -13.19
CA THR A 309 17.95 -11.38 -12.09
C THR A 309 19.00 -12.39 -12.57
N GLN A 310 18.59 -13.41 -13.33
CA GLN A 310 19.49 -14.41 -13.93
C GLN A 310 20.44 -13.79 -14.97
N GLY A 311 19.92 -12.88 -15.79
CA GLY A 311 20.69 -12.09 -16.75
C GLY A 311 21.56 -11.00 -16.11
N GLY A 312 21.47 -10.80 -14.79
CA GLY A 312 22.32 -9.87 -14.06
C GLY A 312 22.09 -8.39 -14.41
N LEU A 313 20.87 -8.00 -14.81
CA LEU A 313 20.53 -6.62 -15.12
C LEU A 313 19.12 -6.28 -14.60
N LEU A 314 19.05 -5.36 -13.65
CA LEU A 314 17.80 -4.86 -13.07
C LEU A 314 17.74 -3.33 -13.17
N PHE A 315 16.52 -2.82 -13.36
CA PHE A 315 16.23 -1.40 -13.34
C PHE A 315 15.37 -1.08 -12.13
N PHE A 316 15.66 0.03 -11.48
CA PHE A 316 14.94 0.55 -10.32
C PHE A 316 14.33 1.88 -10.70
N TYR A 317 13.01 1.96 -10.86
CA TYR A 317 12.33 3.22 -11.21
C TYR A 317 11.78 3.92 -9.97
N GLU A 318 11.74 5.25 -10.01
CA GLU A 318 11.28 6.06 -8.87
C GLU A 318 9.78 5.88 -8.66
N ILE A 319 9.38 5.28 -7.53
CA ILE A 319 7.97 5.16 -7.12
C ILE A 319 7.61 6.15 -6.00
N GLY A 320 8.60 6.69 -5.32
CA GLY A 320 8.45 7.66 -4.25
C GLY A 320 9.78 8.37 -4.00
N HIS A 321 9.75 9.42 -3.18
CA HIS A 321 10.97 10.16 -2.86
C HIS A 321 11.98 9.22 -2.18
N GLY A 322 13.11 8.98 -2.85
CA GLY A 322 14.13 8.04 -2.37
C GLY A 322 13.70 6.57 -2.38
N ARG A 323 12.51 6.21 -2.88
CA ARG A 323 12.01 4.84 -2.99
C ARG A 323 11.91 4.42 -4.45
N TRP A 324 12.51 3.29 -4.76
CA TRP A 324 12.67 2.79 -6.11
C TRP A 324 12.25 1.32 -6.20
N ARG A 325 11.56 0.92 -7.27
CA ARG A 325 11.09 -0.46 -7.43
C ARG A 325 11.82 -1.18 -8.56
N ALA A 326 12.24 -2.42 -8.30
CA ALA A 326 12.87 -3.28 -9.29
C ALA A 326 11.90 -3.66 -10.42
N LYS A 327 12.43 -3.69 -11.63
CA LYS A 327 11.74 -4.09 -12.86
C LYS A 327 12.74 -4.61 -13.90
N PRO A 328 12.30 -5.46 -14.85
CA PRO A 328 13.20 -6.14 -15.76
C PRO A 328 13.75 -5.25 -16.89
N SER A 329 13.01 -4.22 -17.32
CA SER A 329 13.41 -3.35 -18.44
C SER A 329 12.86 -1.94 -18.27
N PRO A 330 13.58 -0.87 -18.63
CA PRO A 330 13.08 0.49 -18.50
C PRO A 330 11.83 0.68 -19.39
N ASP A 331 10.86 1.46 -18.91
CA ASP A 331 9.63 1.77 -19.64
C ASP A 331 9.57 3.23 -20.11
N VAL A 332 8.59 3.51 -20.97
CA VAL A 332 8.40 4.85 -21.57
C VAL A 332 7.74 5.84 -20.59
N TYR A 333 7.21 5.37 -19.46
CA TYR A 333 6.47 6.18 -18.49
C TYR A 333 7.34 6.65 -17.32
N SER A 334 8.31 5.84 -16.90
CA SER A 334 9.23 6.17 -15.81
C SER A 334 10.35 7.11 -16.29
N GLN A 335 10.58 8.18 -15.54
CA GLN A 335 11.52 9.23 -15.94
C GLN A 335 12.96 8.99 -15.45
N ARG A 336 13.12 8.31 -14.31
CA ARG A 336 14.40 8.15 -13.62
C ARG A 336 14.61 6.69 -13.23
N PHE A 337 15.86 6.23 -13.37
CA PHE A 337 16.23 4.86 -13.08
C PHE A 337 17.57 4.76 -12.36
N HIS A 338 17.63 3.95 -11.31
CA HIS A 338 18.88 3.30 -10.93
C HIS A 338 19.03 2.00 -11.72
N ILE A 339 20.27 1.64 -12.05
CA ILE A 339 20.57 0.39 -12.76
C ILE A 339 21.42 -0.46 -11.83
N ALA A 340 21.05 -1.72 -11.65
CA ALA A 340 21.84 -2.72 -10.96
C ALA A 340 22.33 -3.77 -11.96
N LEU A 341 23.64 -4.00 -11.97
CA LEU A 341 24.35 -4.90 -12.86
C LEU A 341 25.10 -5.94 -12.03
N SER A 342 25.01 -7.21 -12.40
CA SER A 342 25.83 -8.23 -11.75
C SER A 342 27.31 -7.92 -11.97
N SER A 343 28.12 -8.15 -10.94
CA SER A 343 29.58 -8.00 -10.94
C SER A 343 30.25 -8.81 -12.07
N LYS A 344 29.58 -9.86 -12.58
CA LYS A 344 29.98 -10.64 -13.77
C LYS A 344 30.10 -9.79 -15.04
N HIS A 345 29.39 -8.68 -15.12
CA HIS A 345 29.39 -7.74 -16.26
C HIS A 345 30.20 -6.46 -15.99
N SER A 346 30.89 -6.38 -14.85
CA SER A 346 31.58 -5.18 -14.35
C SER A 346 32.66 -4.62 -15.29
N VAL A 347 33.44 -5.49 -15.92
CA VAL A 347 34.60 -5.12 -16.76
C VAL A 347 34.20 -4.35 -18.02
N GLN A 348 33.02 -4.64 -18.59
CA GLN A 348 32.54 -3.98 -19.81
C GLN A 348 31.83 -2.64 -19.56
N MET A 349 31.29 -2.42 -18.36
CA MET A 349 30.26 -1.38 -18.14
C MET A 349 30.60 -0.34 -17.06
N SER A 350 31.55 -0.60 -16.15
CA SER A 350 31.94 0.36 -15.11
C SER A 350 32.39 1.72 -15.69
N LYS A 351 32.93 1.74 -16.91
CA LYS A 351 33.32 2.96 -17.64
C LYS A 351 32.15 3.79 -18.18
N ARG A 352 30.94 3.22 -18.33
CA ARG A 352 29.75 3.94 -18.85
C ARG A 352 28.79 4.39 -17.75
N LEU A 353 28.92 3.86 -16.54
CA LEU A 353 28.18 4.32 -15.39
C LEU A 353 28.92 5.54 -14.82
N ASN A 354 28.27 6.71 -14.78
CA ASN A 354 28.81 7.93 -14.17
C ASN A 354 28.87 7.78 -12.63
N GLY A 355 29.82 6.96 -12.16
CA GLY A 355 29.94 6.56 -10.76
C GLY A 355 29.05 5.36 -10.41
N TYR A 356 29.59 4.42 -9.65
CA TYR A 356 28.88 3.23 -9.21
C TYR A 356 29.19 2.89 -7.74
N ILE A 357 28.27 2.16 -7.13
CA ILE A 357 28.39 1.60 -5.79
C ILE A 357 28.42 0.08 -5.95
N ALA A 358 29.44 -0.57 -5.39
CA ALA A 358 29.52 -2.02 -5.35
C ALA A 358 28.84 -2.53 -4.07
N GLU A 359 27.92 -3.48 -4.23
CA GLU A 359 27.20 -4.14 -3.15
C GLU A 359 27.18 -5.65 -3.40
N ASP A 360 27.95 -6.41 -2.63
CA ASP A 360 28.12 -7.85 -2.79
C ASP A 360 28.41 -8.22 -4.28
N ASP A 361 27.49 -8.93 -4.93
CA ASP A 361 27.59 -9.40 -6.31
C ASP A 361 27.02 -8.42 -7.34
N TRP A 362 26.68 -7.20 -6.93
CA TRP A 362 26.02 -6.20 -7.76
C TRP A 362 26.79 -4.88 -7.80
N ILE A 363 26.67 -4.18 -8.92
CA ILE A 363 27.16 -2.84 -9.17
C ILE A 363 25.96 -1.98 -9.53
N LEU A 364 25.73 -0.92 -8.77
CA LEU A 364 24.58 -0.04 -8.95
C LEU A 364 25.02 1.38 -9.34
N THR A 365 24.23 2.07 -10.16
CA THR A 365 24.48 3.49 -10.44
C THR A 365 24.44 4.32 -9.16
N ALA A 366 25.43 5.17 -8.92
CA ALA A 366 25.46 6.03 -7.72
C ALA A 366 24.33 7.08 -7.74
N GLN A 367 24.06 7.65 -8.92
CA GLN A 367 22.97 8.59 -9.17
C GLN A 367 21.94 7.99 -10.12
N PRO A 368 20.67 8.40 -10.05
CA PRO A 368 19.65 7.95 -11.00
C PRO A 368 19.89 8.58 -12.37
N LEU A 369 19.77 7.75 -13.40
CA LEU A 369 19.87 8.13 -14.79
C LEU A 369 18.51 8.52 -15.35
N ASN A 370 18.49 9.38 -16.36
CA ASN A 370 17.27 9.68 -17.10
C ASN A 370 16.87 8.49 -17.99
N GLN A 371 15.62 8.51 -18.45
CA GLN A 371 15.05 7.48 -19.31
C GLN A 371 15.88 7.18 -20.56
N VAL A 372 16.40 8.21 -21.24
CA VAL A 372 17.17 8.04 -22.49
C VAL A 372 18.43 7.23 -22.22
N SER A 373 19.19 7.62 -21.20
CA SER A 373 20.40 6.93 -20.76
C SER A 373 20.11 5.50 -20.29
N ALA A 374 19.02 5.28 -19.54
CA ALA A 374 18.62 3.95 -19.10
C ALA A 374 18.25 3.04 -20.28
N MET A 375 17.49 3.57 -21.25
CA MET A 375 17.14 2.87 -22.48
C MET A 375 18.34 2.57 -23.36
N ASP A 376 19.32 3.47 -23.44
CA ASP A 376 20.55 3.26 -24.21
C ASP A 376 21.41 2.15 -23.60
N ILE A 377 21.55 2.13 -22.27
CA ILE A 377 22.24 1.05 -21.54
C ILE A 377 21.49 -0.27 -21.74
N PHE A 378 20.17 -0.25 -21.61
CA PHE A 378 19.33 -1.43 -21.87
C PHE A 378 19.54 -1.97 -23.29
N ARG A 379 19.42 -1.12 -24.32
CA ARG A 379 19.64 -1.51 -25.73
C ARG A 379 21.04 -2.05 -25.99
N SER A 380 22.07 -1.47 -25.38
CA SER A 380 23.45 -1.93 -25.56
C SER A 380 23.71 -3.31 -24.95
N LEU A 381 23.06 -3.63 -23.83
CA LEU A 381 23.19 -4.92 -23.15
C LEU A 381 22.21 -5.97 -23.66
N ARG A 382 21.15 -5.53 -24.34
CA ARG A 382 20.10 -6.34 -24.93
C ARG A 382 20.64 -7.46 -25.83
N SER A 383 21.59 -7.11 -26.70
CA SER A 383 22.19 -8.03 -27.67
C SER A 383 23.10 -9.07 -27.02
N SER A 384 23.75 -8.72 -25.90
CA SER A 384 24.61 -9.64 -25.14
C SER A 384 23.85 -10.50 -24.13
N LEU A 385 22.64 -10.06 -23.72
CA LEU A 385 21.82 -10.72 -22.69
C LEU A 385 20.62 -11.49 -23.26
N GLY A 386 20.37 -11.46 -24.57
CA GLY A 386 19.28 -12.20 -25.21
C GLY A 386 17.86 -11.69 -24.90
N ILE A 387 17.72 -10.49 -24.32
CA ILE A 387 16.43 -9.93 -23.86
C ILE A 387 15.67 -9.31 -25.05
N GLN A 388 14.55 -9.88 -25.50
CA GLN A 388 13.68 -9.27 -26.51
C GLN A 388 12.50 -8.51 -25.84
N ASN A 389 12.17 -7.32 -26.34
CA ASN A 389 11.12 -6.41 -25.80
C ASN A 389 9.69 -6.85 -26.17
N ASP A 390 9.54 -8.16 -26.32
CA ASP A 390 8.38 -8.86 -26.81
C ASP A 390 7.93 -9.85 -25.73
N ASP A 391 8.03 -9.48 -24.46
CA ASP A 391 7.47 -10.30 -23.38
C ASP A 391 5.96 -10.01 -23.24
N VAL A 392 5.20 -11.08 -23.00
CA VAL A 392 3.78 -10.99 -22.65
C VAL A 392 3.66 -10.55 -21.19
N THR A 393 2.96 -9.45 -20.94
CA THR A 393 2.74 -8.89 -19.60
C THR A 393 1.34 -9.19 -19.08
N ARG A 394 1.18 -9.10 -17.76
CA ARG A 394 -0.11 -9.18 -17.08
C ARG A 394 -0.57 -7.78 -16.70
N PRO A 395 -1.79 -7.35 -17.08
CA PRO A 395 -2.29 -6.04 -16.67
C PRO A 395 -2.61 -6.05 -15.18
N GLN A 396 -2.16 -5.04 -14.44
CA GLN A 396 -2.27 -4.98 -12.98
C GLN A 396 -2.73 -3.60 -12.51
N LEU A 397 -3.46 -3.60 -11.40
CA LEU A 397 -3.72 -2.38 -10.62
C LEU A 397 -2.71 -2.33 -9.49
N TYR A 398 -1.98 -1.23 -9.38
CA TYR A 398 -0.92 -1.05 -8.42
C TYR A 398 -0.97 0.34 -7.80
N GLY A 399 -0.28 0.53 -6.66
CA GLY A 399 -0.38 1.78 -5.90
C GLY A 399 -1.79 1.98 -5.33
N GLY A 400 -2.09 3.16 -4.78
CA GLY A 400 -3.33 3.36 -4.01
C GLY A 400 -3.35 2.59 -2.69
N ILE A 401 -4.46 2.67 -1.95
CA ILE A 401 -4.57 2.03 -0.62
C ILE A 401 -5.48 0.81 -0.67
N ARG A 402 -4.93 -0.37 -0.38
CA ARG A 402 -5.69 -1.62 -0.25
C ARG A 402 -6.54 -1.60 1.03
N VAL A 403 -7.77 -2.07 0.91
CA VAL A 403 -8.65 -2.41 2.04
C VAL A 403 -9.21 -3.81 1.83
N PRO A 404 -9.66 -4.53 2.88
CA PRO A 404 -10.24 -5.86 2.69
C PRO A 404 -11.36 -5.83 1.65
N GLY A 405 -11.21 -6.62 0.59
CA GLY A 405 -12.16 -6.71 -0.52
C GLY A 405 -11.97 -5.70 -1.67
N GLY A 406 -10.98 -4.79 -1.63
CA GLY A 406 -10.74 -3.85 -2.72
C GLY A 406 -9.74 -2.73 -2.43
N TRP A 407 -10.10 -1.52 -2.83
CA TRP A 407 -9.29 -0.30 -2.73
C TRP A 407 -10.06 0.81 -2.03
N LEU A 408 -9.35 1.72 -1.38
CA LEU A 408 -9.90 2.96 -0.86
C LEU A 408 -10.21 3.90 -2.04
N GLY A 409 -11.48 4.24 -2.23
CA GLY A 409 -12.00 5.02 -3.35
C GLY A 409 -11.86 6.53 -3.19
N LEU A 410 -10.84 7.02 -2.48
CA LEU A 410 -10.67 8.45 -2.26
C LEU A 410 -9.87 9.08 -3.41
N PRO A 411 -10.27 10.25 -3.96
CA PRO A 411 -9.67 10.85 -5.16
C PRO A 411 -8.14 10.90 -5.18
N ALA A 412 -7.53 11.32 -4.06
CA ALA A 412 -6.08 11.45 -3.95
C ALA A 412 -5.34 10.12 -3.75
N PHE A 413 -6.03 9.00 -3.60
CA PHE A 413 -5.46 7.69 -3.23
C PHE A 413 -5.90 6.54 -4.14
N LEU A 414 -6.45 6.85 -5.31
CA LEU A 414 -6.82 5.85 -6.32
C LEU A 414 -5.57 5.16 -6.91
N PRO A 415 -5.69 3.87 -7.30
CA PRO A 415 -4.59 3.10 -7.87
C PRO A 415 -4.29 3.51 -9.31
N SER A 416 -3.15 3.03 -9.80
CA SER A 416 -2.71 3.13 -11.18
C SER A 416 -2.90 1.81 -11.92
N VAL A 417 -2.97 1.87 -13.25
CA VAL A 417 -3.11 0.74 -14.17
C VAL A 417 -1.79 0.54 -14.90
N GLU A 418 -1.13 -0.60 -14.67
CA GLU A 418 0.01 -1.04 -15.47
C GLU A 418 -0.52 -1.90 -16.62
N SER A 419 -0.39 -1.40 -17.85
CA SER A 419 -0.76 -2.14 -19.06
C SER A 419 0.00 -1.66 -20.30
N ASP A 420 -0.28 -2.28 -21.43
CA ASP A 420 0.26 -1.98 -22.75
C ASP A 420 -0.45 -0.82 -23.49
N THR A 421 -1.54 -0.28 -22.94
CA THR A 421 -2.35 0.78 -23.58
C THR A 421 -2.41 2.06 -22.74
N ARG A 422 -2.77 3.17 -23.39
CA ARG A 422 -3.13 4.45 -22.75
C ARG A 422 -4.63 4.78 -22.89
N ARG A 423 -5.35 4.03 -23.72
CA ARG A 423 -6.78 4.25 -24.00
C ARG A 423 -7.58 3.15 -23.32
N TYR A 424 -8.40 3.56 -22.38
CA TYR A 424 -9.20 2.67 -21.55
C TYR A 424 -10.67 3.03 -21.63
N LYS A 425 -11.52 2.01 -21.54
CA LYS A 425 -12.94 2.15 -21.27
C LYS A 425 -13.18 1.78 -19.80
N ILE A 426 -13.80 2.70 -19.06
CA ILE A 426 -14.09 2.53 -17.63
C ILE A 426 -15.57 2.73 -17.40
N TYR A 427 -16.22 1.76 -16.77
CA TYR A 427 -17.65 1.78 -16.51
C TYR A 427 -17.98 1.07 -15.20
N SER A 428 -19.14 1.38 -14.61
CA SER A 428 -19.66 0.71 -13.41
C SER A 428 -20.87 -0.14 -13.76
N SER A 429 -21.10 -1.23 -13.03
CA SER A 429 -22.24 -2.14 -13.28
C SER A 429 -23.62 -1.51 -13.08
N ARG A 430 -23.70 -0.33 -12.45
CA ARG A 430 -24.97 0.33 -12.10
C ARG A 430 -25.31 1.53 -12.98
N ASN A 431 -24.39 2.03 -13.81
CA ASN A 431 -24.58 3.25 -14.60
C ASN A 431 -24.01 3.06 -16.02
N ASP A 432 -24.72 2.30 -16.85
CA ASP A 432 -24.34 2.09 -18.25
C ASP A 432 -24.58 3.32 -19.15
N GLY A 433 -25.18 4.41 -18.65
CA GLY A 433 -25.59 5.57 -19.46
C GLY A 433 -25.02 6.94 -19.07
N ALA A 434 -24.44 7.10 -17.87
CA ALA A 434 -23.81 8.36 -17.45
C ALA A 434 -22.29 8.17 -17.48
N GLY A 435 -21.59 9.02 -18.24
CA GLY A 435 -20.13 8.98 -18.34
C GLY A 435 -19.50 8.78 -16.96
N SER A 436 -18.59 7.82 -16.85
CA SER A 436 -17.92 7.54 -15.58
C SER A 436 -17.14 8.79 -15.15
N ASN A 437 -17.30 9.22 -13.89
CA ASN A 437 -16.50 10.30 -13.28
C ASN A 437 -15.02 9.93 -13.10
N VAL A 438 -14.57 8.88 -13.79
CA VAL A 438 -13.26 8.25 -13.64
C VAL A 438 -12.55 8.29 -14.98
N SER A 439 -11.35 8.84 -14.98
CA SER A 439 -10.46 8.86 -16.14
C SER A 439 -9.09 8.32 -15.75
N ILE A 440 -8.23 8.08 -16.74
CA ILE A 440 -6.83 7.72 -16.53
C ILE A 440 -5.94 8.79 -17.13
N ILE A 441 -5.04 9.36 -16.34
CA ILE A 441 -3.97 10.28 -16.78
C ILE A 441 -2.65 9.73 -16.25
N ASP A 442 -1.65 9.61 -17.12
CA ASP A 442 -0.34 9.03 -16.78
C ASP A 442 -0.45 7.70 -16.01
N SER A 443 -1.30 6.81 -16.53
CA SER A 443 -1.61 5.50 -15.94
C SER A 443 -2.28 5.53 -14.57
N ARG A 444 -2.60 6.70 -13.99
CA ARG A 444 -3.28 6.83 -12.71
C ARG A 444 -4.78 7.04 -12.88
N LEU A 445 -5.60 6.34 -12.09
CA LEU A 445 -7.03 6.63 -12.02
C LEU A 445 -7.26 7.98 -11.32
N ILE A 446 -8.10 8.82 -11.92
CA ILE A 446 -8.46 10.14 -11.42
C ILE A 446 -9.98 10.24 -11.38
N SER A 447 -10.48 10.77 -10.27
CA SER A 447 -11.89 11.11 -10.06
C SER A 447 -11.98 12.41 -9.28
N SER A 448 -13.01 13.21 -9.55
CA SER A 448 -13.33 14.41 -8.75
C SER A 448 -14.10 14.08 -7.47
N VAL A 449 -14.68 12.87 -7.39
CA VAL A 449 -15.51 12.41 -6.26
C VAL A 449 -15.05 11.07 -5.73
N SER A 450 -15.38 10.78 -4.47
CA SER A 450 -15.10 9.48 -3.87
C SER A 450 -15.85 8.36 -4.59
N LEU A 451 -15.14 7.29 -4.91
CA LEU A 451 -15.64 6.12 -5.62
C LEU A 451 -16.13 5.06 -4.63
N SER A 452 -17.27 4.47 -4.94
CA SER A 452 -17.86 3.36 -4.19
C SER A 452 -18.44 2.35 -5.15
N GLY A 453 -18.25 1.06 -4.86
CA GLY A 453 -18.77 -0.04 -5.68
C GLY A 453 -17.77 -0.56 -6.69
N GLU A 454 -18.29 -1.26 -7.70
CA GLU A 454 -17.48 -2.00 -8.67
C GLU A 454 -17.34 -1.25 -10.00
N PHE A 455 -16.11 -1.23 -10.51
CA PHE A 455 -15.72 -0.61 -11.76
C PHE A 455 -14.95 -1.62 -12.61
N PHE A 456 -15.19 -1.59 -13.92
CA PHE A 456 -14.49 -2.41 -14.89
C PHE A 456 -13.59 -1.53 -15.74
N ILE A 457 -12.36 -2.00 -15.94
CA ILE A 457 -11.32 -1.34 -16.73
C ILE A 457 -10.92 -2.31 -17.83
N GLU A 458 -11.06 -1.88 -19.08
CA GLU A 458 -10.66 -2.64 -20.26
C GLU A 458 -10.00 -1.69 -21.28
N PRO A 459 -9.08 -2.18 -22.14
CA PRO A 459 -8.52 -1.39 -23.21
C PRO A 459 -9.61 -1.00 -24.22
N MET A 460 -9.53 0.20 -24.77
CA MET A 460 -10.39 0.59 -25.89
C MET A 460 -10.01 -0.26 -27.12
N LEU A 461 -11.01 -0.77 -27.83
CA LEU A 461 -10.81 -1.60 -29.02
C LEU A 461 -10.12 -0.78 -30.12
N GLU A 462 -9.05 -1.32 -30.69
CA GLU A 462 -8.43 -0.82 -31.91
C GLU A 462 -9.19 -1.32 -33.15
N VAL A 463 -8.94 -0.68 -34.29
CA VAL A 463 -9.57 -1.08 -35.56
C VAL A 463 -9.20 -2.52 -35.90
N GLY A 464 -10.19 -3.41 -35.97
CA GLY A 464 -10.01 -4.84 -36.24
C GLY A 464 -10.13 -5.74 -35.00
N GLU A 465 -10.11 -5.20 -33.78
CA GLU A 465 -10.35 -5.98 -32.56
C GLU A 465 -11.85 -6.20 -32.32
N LYS A 466 -12.25 -7.46 -32.06
CA LYS A 466 -13.63 -7.82 -31.74
C LYS A 466 -13.94 -7.77 -30.24
N THR A 467 -12.95 -8.08 -29.41
CA THR A 467 -13.08 -8.20 -27.96
C THR A 467 -11.82 -7.67 -27.27
N PRO A 468 -11.94 -7.08 -26.07
CA PRO A 468 -10.77 -6.58 -25.36
C PRO A 468 -9.90 -7.77 -24.88
N PRO A 469 -8.56 -7.71 -25.04
CA PRO A 469 -7.66 -8.79 -24.64
C PRO A 469 -7.64 -9.06 -23.12
N TRP A 470 -8.13 -8.13 -22.31
CA TRP A 470 -8.24 -8.25 -20.86
C TRP A 470 -9.33 -7.34 -20.30
N ARG A 471 -9.90 -7.71 -19.14
CA ARG A 471 -10.79 -6.86 -18.35
C ARG A 471 -10.47 -7.03 -16.86
N ARG A 472 -10.34 -5.91 -16.14
CA ARG A 472 -10.08 -5.89 -14.70
C ARG A 472 -11.23 -5.28 -13.93
N ARG A 473 -11.61 -5.91 -12.82
CA ARG A 473 -12.54 -5.37 -11.83
C ARG A 473 -11.76 -4.68 -10.71
N ALA A 474 -12.11 -3.43 -10.46
CA ALA A 474 -11.69 -2.66 -9.29
C ALA A 474 -12.91 -2.41 -8.39
N ARG A 475 -12.83 -2.79 -7.12
CA ARG A 475 -13.86 -2.47 -6.12
C ARG A 475 -13.35 -1.36 -5.20
N PHE A 476 -14.13 -0.29 -5.06
CA PHE A 476 -13.79 0.86 -4.25
C PHE A 476 -14.71 0.99 -3.02
N PHE A 477 -14.13 1.43 -1.92
CA PHE A 477 -14.81 1.74 -0.67
C PHE A 477 -14.43 3.14 -0.23
N THR A 478 -15.40 3.92 0.27
CA THR A 478 -15.13 5.27 0.75
C THR A 478 -14.65 5.32 2.20
N ARG A 479 -14.70 4.18 2.90
CA ARG A 479 -14.35 4.06 4.31
C ARG A 479 -13.36 2.93 4.54
N ALA A 480 -12.43 3.18 5.44
CA ALA A 480 -11.52 2.22 6.02
C ALA A 480 -12.28 1.24 6.92
N ILE A 481 -11.78 0.02 6.98
CA ILE A 481 -12.28 -1.02 7.87
C ILE A 481 -11.47 -0.95 9.17
N PRO A 482 -12.12 -0.97 10.35
CA PRO A 482 -11.40 -1.03 11.62
C PRO A 482 -10.42 -2.19 11.68
N HIS A 483 -9.23 -1.96 12.21
CA HIS A 483 -8.18 -2.97 12.34
C HIS A 483 -8.30 -3.68 13.70
N PRO A 484 -8.85 -4.92 13.78
CA PRO A 484 -9.01 -5.61 15.06
C PRO A 484 -7.65 -5.99 15.68
N THR A 485 -6.65 -6.28 14.85
CA THR A 485 -5.29 -6.67 15.25
C THR A 485 -4.32 -5.48 15.28
N LEU A 486 -4.84 -4.24 15.40
CA LEU A 486 -4.00 -3.05 15.42
C LEU A 486 -2.96 -3.15 16.53
N GLY A 487 -1.69 -2.98 16.17
CA GLY A 487 -0.56 -3.06 17.08
C GLY A 487 0.05 -4.45 17.30
N GLU A 488 -0.34 -5.45 16.51
CA GLU A 488 0.27 -6.79 16.57
C GLU A 488 1.50 -6.96 15.67
N SER A 489 1.68 -6.09 14.65
CA SER A 489 2.87 -6.12 13.78
C SER A 489 4.17 -5.93 14.59
N ALA A 490 5.24 -6.57 14.13
CA ALA A 490 6.56 -6.51 14.74
C ALA A 490 7.07 -5.07 14.92
N ARG A 491 6.69 -4.15 14.02
CA ARG A 491 7.08 -2.73 14.08
C ARG A 491 6.64 -2.05 15.37
N TYR A 492 5.50 -2.43 15.96
CA TYR A 492 5.00 -1.84 17.21
C TYR A 492 5.85 -2.20 18.44
N ARG A 493 6.78 -3.16 18.32
CA ARG A 493 7.69 -3.56 19.40
C ARG A 493 9.00 -2.75 19.40
N PHE A 494 9.19 -1.88 18.41
CA PHE A 494 10.38 -1.05 18.31
C PHE A 494 10.38 0.07 19.36
N GLU A 495 11.56 0.58 19.68
CA GLU A 495 11.74 1.63 20.68
C GLU A 495 11.10 2.95 20.20
N PRO A 496 10.19 3.57 20.98
CA PRO A 496 9.62 4.86 20.61
C PRO A 496 10.67 5.99 20.58
N LEU A 497 10.59 6.84 19.56
CA LEU A 497 11.38 8.07 19.51
C LEU A 497 10.58 9.20 20.16
N CYS A 498 10.94 9.56 21.39
CA CYS A 498 10.33 10.66 22.13
C CYS A 498 11.22 11.92 22.12
N ASP A 499 10.59 13.09 22.11
CA ASP A 499 11.31 14.37 22.25
C ASP A 499 11.48 14.76 23.74
N TRP A 500 10.46 14.48 24.56
CA TRP A 500 10.39 14.87 25.97
C TRP A 500 10.56 13.67 26.93
N SER A 501 11.28 13.86 28.04
CA SER A 501 11.61 12.79 28.99
C SER A 501 10.39 12.21 29.73
N THR A 502 9.30 12.97 29.78
CA THR A 502 8.06 12.60 30.47
C THR A 502 6.93 12.56 29.45
N PRO A 503 6.30 11.39 29.21
CA PRO A 503 5.30 11.24 28.16
C PRO A 503 3.97 11.97 28.47
N SER A 504 3.70 12.26 29.74
CA SER A 504 2.47 12.94 30.17
C SER A 504 2.78 14.13 31.09
N LEU A 505 2.75 15.32 30.51
CA LEU A 505 2.87 16.57 31.26
C LEU A 505 1.49 17.05 31.74
N LYS A 506 1.45 17.60 32.95
CA LYS A 506 0.29 18.36 33.42
C LYS A 506 0.23 19.70 32.70
N ALA A 507 -0.49 19.72 31.58
CA ALA A 507 -0.83 20.93 30.86
C ALA A 507 -1.83 21.78 31.66
N PRO A 508 -1.98 23.08 31.36
CA PRO A 508 -3.03 23.90 31.96
C PRO A 508 -4.41 23.28 31.73
N MET A 509 -5.29 23.34 32.73
CA MET A 509 -6.64 22.79 32.60
C MET A 509 -7.46 23.61 31.61
N PHE A 510 -8.23 22.92 30.76
CA PHE A 510 -9.23 23.56 29.93
C PHE A 510 -10.41 24.04 30.79
N ASN A 511 -10.90 25.26 30.53
CA ASN A 511 -12.09 25.79 31.20
C ASN A 511 -13.34 25.56 30.34
N PHE A 512 -14.31 24.79 30.86
CA PHE A 512 -15.52 24.33 30.15
C PHE A 512 -16.67 25.36 30.10
N GLU A 513 -16.39 26.62 29.80
CA GLU A 513 -17.45 27.63 29.65
C GLU A 513 -18.01 27.73 28.22
N GLU A 514 -17.31 27.17 27.22
CA GLU A 514 -17.76 27.13 25.83
C GLU A 514 -18.71 25.94 25.54
N LEU A 515 -19.79 26.20 24.81
CA LEU A 515 -20.64 25.16 24.22
C LEU A 515 -19.83 24.36 23.19
N LEU A 516 -19.59 23.08 23.47
CA LEU A 516 -18.88 22.17 22.57
C LEU A 516 -19.85 21.59 21.55
N GLN A 517 -19.66 21.93 20.28
CA GLN A 517 -20.46 21.42 19.17
C GLN A 517 -19.64 20.51 18.26
N TRP A 518 -20.33 19.85 17.34
CA TRP A 518 -19.71 19.06 16.28
C TRP A 518 -19.38 19.98 15.09
N GLU A 519 -18.14 20.45 15.00
CA GLU A 519 -17.67 21.25 13.86
C GLU A 519 -17.39 20.33 12.64
N ASP A 520 -18.00 20.63 11.50
CA ASP A 520 -17.68 19.97 10.24
C ASP A 520 -16.26 20.32 9.75
N SER A 521 -15.56 19.31 9.24
CA SER A 521 -14.23 19.43 8.64
C SER A 521 -14.32 19.51 7.13
N GLU A 522 -13.24 20.00 6.51
CA GLU A 522 -13.08 19.88 5.07
C GLU A 522 -12.90 18.41 4.68
N ALA A 523 -13.49 18.03 3.54
CA ALA A 523 -13.38 16.68 3.00
C ALA A 523 -11.93 16.24 2.78
N CYS A 524 -11.00 17.17 2.48
CA CYS A 524 -9.59 16.83 2.25
C CYS A 524 -8.90 16.26 3.50
N CYS A 525 -9.16 16.82 4.68
CA CYS A 525 -8.60 16.33 5.94
C CYS A 525 -9.18 14.95 6.27
N ASP A 526 -10.50 14.80 6.17
CA ASP A 526 -11.16 13.51 6.45
C ASP A 526 -10.69 12.41 5.52
N HIS A 527 -10.52 12.72 4.23
CA HIS A 527 -9.97 11.78 3.27
C HIS A 527 -8.53 11.38 3.62
N LEU A 528 -7.70 12.34 4.06
CA LEU A 528 -6.35 12.05 4.52
C LEU A 528 -6.36 11.16 5.77
N LEU A 529 -7.19 11.46 6.77
CA LEU A 529 -7.29 10.68 7.99
C LEU A 529 -7.75 9.24 7.71
N GLU A 530 -8.73 9.08 6.83
CA GLU A 530 -9.23 7.77 6.43
C GLU A 530 -8.15 6.96 5.67
N ALA A 531 -7.36 7.62 4.83
CA ALA A 531 -6.24 7.03 4.10
C ALA A 531 -5.09 6.59 5.01
N ILE A 532 -4.74 7.43 6.00
CA ILE A 532 -3.74 7.13 7.02
C ILE A 532 -4.20 5.93 7.86
N TYR A 533 -5.46 5.91 8.31
CA TYR A 533 -5.97 4.77 9.05
C TYR A 533 -5.97 3.49 8.21
N ALA A 534 -6.50 3.55 6.97
CA ALA A 534 -6.61 2.38 6.09
C ALA A 534 -5.27 1.71 5.80
N SER A 535 -4.23 2.49 5.51
CA SER A 535 -2.91 1.97 5.15
C SER A 535 -2.01 1.63 6.36
N GLY A 536 -2.39 2.04 7.57
CA GLY A 536 -1.51 2.02 8.74
C GLY A 536 -1.54 0.78 9.62
N ALA A 537 -2.26 -0.27 9.25
CA ALA A 537 -2.44 -1.47 10.07
C ALA A 537 -1.10 -2.05 10.58
N SER A 538 -0.13 -2.19 9.68
CA SER A 538 1.23 -2.68 9.95
C SER A 538 2.25 -1.56 10.18
N GLY A 539 1.84 -0.29 10.14
CA GLY A 539 2.75 0.86 10.07
C GLY A 539 3.49 0.97 8.73
N TRP A 540 4.38 1.95 8.63
CA TRP A 540 5.08 2.37 7.42
C TRP A 540 6.58 2.54 7.68
N GLU A 541 7.41 2.34 6.66
CA GLU A 541 8.71 3.03 6.64
C GLU A 541 8.49 4.53 6.38
N GLU A 542 9.38 5.40 6.87
CA GLU A 542 9.24 6.86 6.71
C GLU A 542 9.02 7.30 5.24
N ALA A 543 9.75 6.70 4.30
CA ALA A 543 9.60 7.02 2.89
C ALA A 543 8.27 6.52 2.28
N GLU A 544 7.63 5.49 2.84
CA GLU A 544 6.29 5.05 2.43
C GLU A 544 5.23 6.04 2.88
N LEU A 545 5.31 6.48 4.14
CA LEU A 545 4.44 7.52 4.67
C LEU A 545 4.62 8.84 3.90
N PHE A 546 5.87 9.20 3.59
CA PHE A 546 6.17 10.38 2.79
C PHE A 546 5.53 10.29 1.40
N ALA A 547 5.68 9.15 0.71
CA ALA A 547 5.10 8.94 -0.62
C ALA A 547 3.57 9.01 -0.59
N LEU A 548 2.95 8.43 0.44
CA LEU A 548 1.51 8.49 0.65
C LEU A 548 1.02 9.93 0.81
N LEU A 549 1.68 10.71 1.67
CA LEU A 549 1.31 12.11 1.94
C LEU A 549 1.60 13.06 0.78
N ARG A 550 2.59 12.74 -0.06
CA ARG A 550 2.90 13.52 -1.27
C ARG A 550 1.70 13.64 -2.21
N HIS A 551 0.77 12.67 -2.20
CA HIS A 551 -0.43 12.72 -3.03
C HIS A 551 -1.42 13.82 -2.66
N VAL A 552 -1.38 14.32 -1.41
CA VAL A 552 -2.27 15.39 -0.93
C VAL A 552 -1.54 16.69 -0.64
N ALA A 553 -0.21 16.66 -0.59
CA ALA A 553 0.61 17.78 -0.10
C ALA A 553 0.44 19.06 -0.94
N GLY A 554 0.24 18.99 -2.26
CA GLY A 554 0.11 20.20 -3.08
C GLY A 554 1.30 21.15 -2.87
N SER A 555 1.02 22.37 -2.38
CA SER A 555 2.04 23.38 -1.99
C SER A 555 2.59 23.22 -0.56
N ILE A 556 2.03 22.31 0.25
CA ILE A 556 2.37 22.11 1.65
C ILE A 556 3.56 21.16 1.79
N SER A 557 4.42 21.44 2.76
CA SER A 557 5.50 20.54 3.12
C SER A 557 4.97 19.20 3.66
N VAL A 558 5.36 18.09 3.04
CA VAL A 558 5.04 16.72 3.52
C VAL A 558 5.53 16.53 4.96
N TRP A 559 6.67 17.10 5.33
CA TRP A 559 7.19 17.05 6.70
C TRP A 559 6.28 17.76 7.70
N HIS A 560 5.59 18.83 7.29
CA HIS A 560 4.58 19.48 8.11
C HIS A 560 3.35 18.60 8.30
N LEU A 561 2.94 17.84 7.27
CA LEU A 561 1.85 16.87 7.39
C LEU A 561 2.21 15.71 8.34
N ILE A 562 3.40 15.13 8.22
CA ILE A 562 3.89 14.10 9.16
C ILE A 562 3.89 14.64 10.59
N ARG A 563 4.45 15.84 10.80
CA ARG A 563 4.44 16.52 12.10
C ARG A 563 3.02 16.75 12.62
N CYS A 564 2.10 17.16 11.76
CA CYS A 564 0.70 17.39 12.09
C CYS A 564 0.00 16.12 12.58
N LEU A 565 0.19 15.00 11.86
CA LEU A 565 -0.36 13.70 12.26
C LEU A 565 0.26 13.19 13.58
N HIS A 566 1.57 13.39 13.75
CA HIS A 566 2.28 13.02 14.97
C HIS A 566 1.80 13.83 16.18
N HIS A 567 1.75 15.16 16.07
CA HIS A 567 1.30 16.04 17.15
C HIS A 567 -0.20 15.91 17.43
N ALA A 568 -0.99 15.44 16.46
CA ALA A 568 -2.38 15.04 16.68
C ALA A 568 -2.51 13.71 17.45
N GLY A 569 -1.40 12.99 17.68
CA GLY A 569 -1.40 11.71 18.38
C GLY A 569 -1.97 10.55 17.56
N LEU A 570 -2.00 10.69 16.24
CA LEU A 570 -2.53 9.67 15.34
C LEU A 570 -1.46 8.66 14.94
N ILE A 571 -0.23 9.12 14.75
CA ILE A 571 0.93 8.30 14.42
C ILE A 571 2.06 8.58 15.40
N GLN A 572 2.97 7.63 15.55
CA GLN A 572 4.17 7.77 16.37
C GLN A 572 5.40 7.23 15.64
N PRO A 573 6.58 7.86 15.80
CA PRO A 573 7.83 7.35 15.26
C PRO A 573 8.44 6.30 16.20
N LEU A 574 8.94 5.21 15.62
CA LEU A 574 9.70 4.18 16.32
C LEU A 574 11.07 3.99 15.65
N LEU A 575 12.09 3.79 16.47
CA LEU A 575 13.48 3.58 16.08
C LEU A 575 13.67 2.20 15.47
N ARG A 576 14.26 2.16 14.28
CA ARG A 576 14.50 0.92 13.55
C ARG A 576 15.70 0.15 14.10
N PRO A 577 15.58 -1.13 14.45
CA PRO A 577 16.74 -1.91 14.88
C PRO A 577 17.78 -2.07 13.75
N GLY A 578 19.03 -1.72 14.03
CA GLY A 578 20.17 -1.99 13.14
C GLY A 578 20.25 -1.13 11.87
N TRP A 579 19.48 -0.05 11.77
CA TRP A 579 19.52 0.88 10.65
C TRP A 579 19.12 2.28 11.08
N LYS A 580 19.68 3.32 10.47
CA LYS A 580 19.51 4.72 10.90
C LYS A 580 18.10 5.33 10.76
N GLY A 581 17.22 4.71 9.98
CA GLY A 581 15.85 5.18 9.73
C GLY A 581 14.86 4.96 10.89
N ARG A 582 13.62 5.39 10.68
CA ARG A 582 12.50 5.17 11.60
C ARG A 582 11.30 4.61 10.86
N VAL A 583 10.48 3.86 11.60
CA VAL A 583 9.16 3.43 11.15
C VAL A 583 8.09 4.27 11.84
N TRP A 584 6.94 4.38 11.21
CA TRP A 584 5.79 5.09 11.75
C TRP A 584 4.66 4.10 11.97
N THR A 585 4.00 4.15 13.12
CA THR A 585 2.84 3.30 13.40
C THR A 585 1.64 4.15 13.78
N LEU A 586 0.43 3.65 13.52
CA LEU A 586 -0.77 4.24 14.12
C LEU A 586 -0.70 4.12 15.65
N VAL A 587 -1.27 5.08 16.36
CA VAL A 587 -1.45 5.01 17.81
C VAL A 587 -2.81 4.38 18.10
N LYS A 588 -2.89 3.44 19.04
CA LYS A 588 -4.17 2.78 19.38
C LYS A 588 -5.17 3.78 19.98
N PRO A 589 -6.47 3.69 19.64
CA PRO A 589 -7.50 4.50 20.27
C PRO A 589 -7.51 4.35 21.80
N SER A 590 -7.63 5.47 22.50
CA SER A 590 -7.80 5.52 23.96
C SER A 590 -8.67 6.72 24.35
N LEU A 591 -9.20 6.69 25.56
CA LEU A 591 -10.05 7.73 26.12
C LEU A 591 -9.28 8.46 27.22
N LEU A 592 -8.93 9.72 27.00
CA LEU A 592 -8.32 10.56 28.02
C LEU A 592 -9.42 11.24 28.85
N HIS A 593 -9.45 10.95 30.14
CA HIS A 593 -10.38 11.54 31.09
C HIS A 593 -9.81 12.80 31.73
N ILE A 594 -10.57 13.90 31.64
CA ILE A 594 -10.25 15.20 32.25
C ILE A 594 -11.39 15.55 33.21
N CYS A 595 -11.11 15.45 34.51
CA CYS A 595 -12.02 15.90 35.56
C CYS A 595 -11.95 17.42 35.70
N ASN A 596 -13.09 18.11 35.58
CA ASN A 596 -13.21 19.52 35.99
C ASN A 596 -14.46 19.71 36.86
N ARG A 597 -14.26 19.72 38.18
CA ARG A 597 -15.32 19.81 39.20
C ARG A 597 -16.35 18.68 39.04
N GLU A 598 -17.60 18.99 38.72
CA GLU A 598 -18.71 18.04 38.54
C GLU A 598 -18.83 17.51 37.11
N ASN A 599 -18.14 18.12 36.15
CA ASN A 599 -18.20 17.73 34.74
C ASN A 599 -17.01 16.84 34.36
N SER A 600 -17.31 15.74 33.65
CA SER A 600 -16.33 14.81 33.12
C SER A 600 -16.26 14.96 31.60
N LEU A 601 -15.07 15.35 31.12
CA LEU A 601 -14.75 15.38 29.70
C LEU A 601 -13.91 14.17 29.34
N VAL A 602 -14.27 13.52 28.25
CA VAL A 602 -13.44 12.51 27.60
C VAL A 602 -12.95 13.03 26.25
N ILE A 603 -11.65 12.98 26.02
CA ILE A 603 -11.02 13.26 24.72
C ILE A 603 -10.57 11.93 24.11
N VAL A 604 -10.81 11.74 22.82
CA VAL A 604 -10.29 10.57 22.10
C VAL A 604 -8.84 10.84 21.68
N GLU A 605 -7.93 9.94 22.05
CA GLU A 605 -6.55 9.92 21.57
C GLU A 605 -6.31 8.68 20.70
N GLY A 606 -5.32 8.74 19.80
CA GLY A 606 -5.02 7.66 18.87
C GLY A 606 -5.75 7.78 17.52
N ALA A 607 -5.40 6.89 16.60
CA ALA A 607 -5.93 6.89 15.25
C ALA A 607 -7.32 6.25 15.16
N VAL A 608 -8.26 6.97 14.58
CA VAL A 608 -9.67 6.56 14.45
C VAL A 608 -10.15 6.85 13.03
N CYS A 609 -10.75 5.84 12.35
CA CYS A 609 -11.42 6.05 11.07
C CYS A 609 -12.88 6.51 11.24
N ALA A 610 -13.51 6.97 10.16
CA ALA A 610 -14.89 7.43 10.16
C ALA A 610 -15.86 6.41 10.77
N SER A 611 -15.69 5.12 10.46
CA SER A 611 -16.53 4.04 11.02
C SER A 611 -16.43 3.93 12.55
N LEU A 612 -15.23 4.14 13.11
CA LEU A 612 -15.03 4.12 14.56
C LEU A 612 -15.53 5.40 15.23
N MET A 613 -15.45 6.54 14.55
CA MET A 613 -16.02 7.80 15.01
C MET A 613 -17.56 7.73 15.09
N ASP A 614 -18.21 7.13 14.09
CA ASP A 614 -19.66 6.86 14.12
C ASP A 614 -20.05 5.95 15.31
N ASN A 615 -19.24 4.93 15.61
CA ASN A 615 -19.45 4.05 16.76
C ASN A 615 -19.29 4.79 18.09
N PHE A 616 -18.30 5.69 18.19
CA PHE A 616 -18.10 6.54 19.34
C PHE A 616 -19.33 7.44 19.61
N GLN A 617 -19.81 8.14 18.59
CA GLN A 617 -21.01 8.99 18.71
C GLN A 617 -22.23 8.19 19.18
N LYS A 618 -22.50 7.04 18.56
CA LYS A 618 -23.60 6.15 18.97
C LYS A 618 -23.46 5.67 20.41
N ALA A 619 -22.24 5.32 20.84
CA ALA A 619 -21.99 4.88 22.20
C ALA A 619 -22.24 6.01 23.22
N VAL A 620 -21.80 7.23 22.91
CA VAL A 620 -22.00 8.43 23.75
C VAL A 620 -23.49 8.79 23.86
N THR A 621 -24.21 8.86 22.75
CA THR A 621 -25.67 9.11 22.75
C THR A 621 -26.41 8.03 23.54
N GLY A 622 -26.03 6.77 23.39
CA GLY A 622 -26.59 5.64 24.15
C GLY A 622 -26.22 5.62 25.63
N LEU A 623 -25.37 6.54 26.11
CA LEU A 623 -25.06 6.77 27.53
C LEU A 623 -25.60 8.12 28.02
N GLY A 624 -26.39 8.83 27.20
CA GLY A 624 -26.95 10.14 27.54
C GLY A 624 -25.93 11.28 27.55
N GLY A 625 -24.78 11.11 26.91
CA GLY A 625 -23.76 12.16 26.76
C GLY A 625 -23.87 12.93 25.45
N GLU A 626 -23.05 13.96 25.33
CA GLU A 626 -22.94 14.81 24.13
C GLU A 626 -21.54 14.73 23.54
N SER A 627 -21.44 14.36 22.26
CA SER A 627 -20.18 14.30 21.53
C SER A 627 -19.86 15.64 20.86
N PHE A 628 -18.58 16.01 20.82
CA PHE A 628 -18.11 17.23 20.16
C PHE A 628 -16.95 16.96 19.20
N ARG A 629 -16.70 17.91 18.29
CA ARG A 629 -15.58 17.90 17.34
C ARG A 629 -15.10 19.32 17.10
N ARG A 630 -13.81 19.57 17.23
CA ARG A 630 -13.17 20.89 17.12
C ARG A 630 -12.10 20.85 16.04
N ARG A 631 -12.19 21.74 15.05
CA ARG A 631 -11.21 21.90 13.97
C ARG A 631 -9.85 22.34 14.53
N GLY A 632 -8.76 21.93 13.89
CA GLY A 632 -7.44 22.49 14.19
C GLY A 632 -7.23 23.86 13.54
N VAL A 633 -5.99 24.36 13.61
CA VAL A 633 -5.61 25.70 13.11
C VAL A 633 -5.61 25.83 11.58
N SER A 634 -5.71 24.72 10.85
CA SER A 634 -5.65 24.70 9.39
C SER A 634 -6.58 23.64 8.78
N LEU A 635 -6.77 23.69 7.47
CA LEU A 635 -7.55 22.71 6.69
C LEU A 635 -6.95 21.30 6.75
N TRP A 636 -5.67 21.16 7.12
CA TRP A 636 -4.97 19.87 7.20
C TRP A 636 -4.77 19.40 8.64
N SER A 637 -5.13 20.23 9.62
CA SER A 637 -5.02 19.89 11.03
C SER A 637 -6.11 18.88 11.41
N PRO A 638 -5.75 17.68 11.88
CA PRO A 638 -6.73 16.72 12.36
C PRO A 638 -7.62 17.36 13.44
N PRO A 639 -8.93 17.10 13.46
CA PRO A 639 -9.80 17.63 14.50
C PRO A 639 -9.57 16.89 15.82
N VAL A 640 -9.82 17.57 16.93
CA VAL A 640 -9.94 16.94 18.25
C VAL A 640 -11.42 16.64 18.48
N PHE A 641 -11.75 15.44 18.92
CA PHE A 641 -13.12 15.07 19.24
C PHE A 641 -13.19 14.29 20.54
N GLY A 642 -14.36 14.29 21.14
CA GLY A 642 -14.58 13.75 22.47
C GLY A 642 -16.03 13.83 22.88
N ALA A 643 -16.30 13.68 24.17
CA ALA A 643 -17.64 13.77 24.71
C ALA A 643 -17.66 14.32 26.13
N VAL A 644 -18.78 14.96 26.48
CA VAL A 644 -19.17 15.27 27.84
C VAL A 644 -20.13 14.16 28.29
N LEU A 645 -19.77 13.40 29.31
CA LEU A 645 -20.61 12.33 29.84
C LEU A 645 -20.32 12.04 31.31
N ALA A 646 -21.34 11.60 32.06
CA ALA A 646 -21.21 11.32 33.48
C ALA A 646 -20.39 10.04 33.79
N ASN A 647 -20.34 9.06 32.88
CA ASN A 647 -19.70 7.77 33.13
C ASN A 647 -18.70 7.35 32.02
N PRO A 648 -17.45 7.86 32.05
CA PRO A 648 -16.38 7.50 31.13
C PRO A 648 -16.03 6.00 31.12
N VAL A 649 -16.19 5.33 32.27
CA VAL A 649 -15.87 3.89 32.40
C VAL A 649 -16.83 3.05 31.56
N ALA A 650 -18.12 3.38 31.55
CA ALA A 650 -19.10 2.70 30.71
C ALA A 650 -18.81 2.89 29.22
N LEU A 651 -18.33 4.08 28.82
CA LEU A 651 -17.92 4.35 27.44
C LEU A 651 -16.68 3.54 27.04
N SER A 652 -15.67 3.46 27.91
CA SER A 652 -14.48 2.64 27.74
C SER A 652 -14.83 1.16 27.53
N GLN A 653 -15.69 0.59 28.38
CA GLN A 653 -16.14 -0.80 28.26
C GLN A 653 -16.93 -1.06 26.98
N ARG A 654 -17.81 -0.13 26.57
CA ARG A 654 -18.63 -0.28 25.36
C ARG A 654 -17.81 -0.22 24.07
N LEU A 655 -16.76 0.58 24.03
CA LEU A 655 -15.87 0.72 22.86
C LEU A 655 -14.68 -0.24 22.88
N GLY A 656 -14.33 -0.78 24.05
CA GLY A 656 -13.10 -1.55 24.24
C GLY A 656 -11.83 -0.67 24.20
N TRP A 657 -11.95 0.64 24.43
CA TRP A 657 -10.82 1.57 24.41
C TRP A 657 -10.36 1.87 25.84
N PRO A 658 -9.05 1.80 26.13
CA PRO A 658 -8.54 2.04 27.49
C PRO A 658 -8.83 3.47 27.95
N LEU A 659 -9.27 3.61 29.20
CA LEU A 659 -9.44 4.89 29.88
C LEU A 659 -8.12 5.30 30.54
N ILE A 660 -7.65 6.50 30.25
CA ILE A 660 -6.41 7.08 30.76
C ILE A 660 -6.76 8.33 31.57
N GLU A 661 -6.28 8.41 32.81
CA GLU A 661 -6.45 9.60 33.65
C GLU A 661 -5.41 10.67 33.31
N ALA A 662 -5.83 11.93 33.27
CA ALA A 662 -4.90 13.05 33.07
C ALA A 662 -3.84 13.12 34.18
N PRO A 663 -2.57 13.44 33.87
CA PRO A 663 -1.49 13.49 34.85
C PRO A 663 -1.76 14.51 35.96
N SER A 664 -1.63 14.06 37.22
CA SER A 664 -1.93 14.86 38.42
C SER A 664 -0.73 15.66 38.96
N SER A 665 0.51 15.22 38.69
CA SER A 665 1.75 15.81 39.20
C SER A 665 2.32 16.93 38.33
N SER A 666 2.91 17.94 38.97
CA SER A 666 3.33 19.22 38.39
C SER A 666 4.84 19.38 38.21
N ALA A 667 5.64 18.32 38.34
CA ALA A 667 7.10 18.40 38.20
C ALA A 667 7.49 18.81 36.78
N THR A 668 7.66 20.12 36.59
CA THR A 668 7.85 20.77 35.29
C THR A 668 9.31 21.19 35.23
N ILE A 669 10.18 20.30 34.75
CA ILE A 669 11.61 20.59 34.59
C ILE A 669 11.80 21.29 33.22
N PRO A 670 12.33 22.53 33.18
CA PRO A 670 12.60 23.21 31.92
C PRO A 670 13.62 22.42 31.08
N LEU A 671 13.41 22.40 29.76
CA LEU A 671 14.27 21.70 28.79
C LEU A 671 14.53 20.22 29.12
N SER A 672 13.52 19.52 29.66
CA SER A 672 13.58 18.08 29.99
C SER A 672 13.47 17.19 28.74
N LEU A 673 14.37 17.41 27.80
CA LEU A 673 14.41 16.75 26.49
C LEU A 673 15.19 15.43 26.56
N VAL A 674 14.75 14.42 25.81
CA VAL A 674 15.34 13.07 25.84
C VAL A 674 16.75 13.09 25.28
N THR A 675 17.73 12.75 26.12
CA THR A 675 19.13 12.56 25.71
C THR A 675 19.40 11.09 25.42
N THR A 676 20.42 10.79 24.62
CA THR A 676 20.90 9.42 24.40
C THR A 676 22.29 9.21 25.01
N GLU A 677 22.52 8.00 25.53
CA GLU A 677 23.84 7.55 25.99
C GLU A 677 24.77 7.16 24.84
N ARG A 678 24.23 7.01 23.61
CA ARG A 678 25.02 6.70 22.42
C ARG A 678 26.06 7.79 22.21
N THR A 679 27.34 7.41 22.25
CA THR A 679 28.45 8.33 22.07
C THR A 679 28.78 8.48 20.59
N ALA A 680 29.15 9.69 20.18
CA ALA A 680 29.58 9.98 18.81
C ALA A 680 31.00 9.47 18.48
N GLU A 681 31.61 8.63 19.33
CA GLU A 681 33.00 8.18 19.17
C GLU A 681 33.21 7.26 17.96
N LEU A 682 32.16 6.53 17.57
CA LEU A 682 32.13 5.66 16.38
C LEU A 682 31.41 6.30 15.19
N TYR A 683 31.17 7.61 15.25
CA TYR A 683 30.40 8.34 14.26
C TYR A 683 31.25 9.40 13.56
N GLU A 684 30.90 9.70 12.31
CA GLU A 684 31.56 10.74 11.52
C GLU A 684 30.69 12.00 11.43
N PRO A 685 31.27 13.21 11.58
CA PRO A 685 30.54 14.46 11.44
C PRO A 685 30.12 14.66 9.98
N ALA A 686 28.82 14.70 9.71
CA ALA A 686 28.27 14.85 8.37
C ALA A 686 27.87 16.30 8.06
N ALA A 687 27.27 17.00 9.02
CA ALA A 687 26.75 18.34 8.81
C ALA A 687 26.71 19.19 10.09
N VAL A 688 26.66 20.51 9.93
CA VAL A 688 26.52 21.50 11.02
C VAL A 688 25.25 22.32 10.79
N TRP A 689 24.54 22.62 11.88
CA TRP A 689 23.35 23.45 11.84
C TRP A 689 23.69 24.92 11.59
N ASN A 690 23.01 25.53 10.61
CA ASN A 690 23.14 26.95 10.31
C ASN A 690 21.83 27.68 10.65
N TRP A 691 21.87 28.50 11.70
CA TRP A 691 20.73 29.27 12.21
C TRP A 691 20.12 30.23 11.19
N ARG A 692 20.92 30.84 10.32
CA ARG A 692 20.42 31.76 9.29
C ARG A 692 19.60 31.04 8.23
N SER A 693 20.06 29.85 7.82
CA SER A 693 19.36 29.05 6.81
C SER A 693 18.28 28.12 7.38
N GLY A 694 18.30 27.88 8.70
CA GLY A 694 17.42 26.91 9.36
C GLY A 694 17.59 25.48 8.85
N ARG A 695 18.81 25.09 8.45
CA ARG A 695 19.13 23.78 7.86
C ARG A 695 20.52 23.29 8.28
N PHE A 696 20.71 21.98 8.20
CA PHE A 696 22.03 21.35 8.29
C PHE A 696 22.78 21.52 6.97
N GLN A 697 24.05 21.93 7.04
CA GLN A 697 24.93 22.13 5.88
C GLN A 697 26.20 21.27 6.02
N PRO A 698 26.75 20.74 4.90
CA PRO A 698 28.02 20.01 4.92
C PRO A 698 29.12 20.83 5.58
N HIS A 699 29.93 20.15 6.41
CA HIS A 699 30.90 20.79 7.29
C HIS A 699 31.89 21.71 6.55
N SER A 700 31.98 22.98 6.93
CA SER A 700 33.05 23.91 6.53
C SER A 700 33.84 24.35 7.76
N PRO A 701 35.20 24.39 7.75
CA PRO A 701 36.01 24.48 8.97
C PRO A 701 36.10 25.87 9.64
N THR A 702 35.15 26.77 9.39
CA THR A 702 35.32 28.19 9.75
C THR A 702 34.11 28.73 10.50
N ASP A 703 34.04 28.44 11.80
CA ASP A 703 33.55 29.40 12.79
C ASP A 703 33.91 28.96 14.22
N LYS A 704 34.45 29.89 15.00
CA LYS A 704 34.76 29.70 16.43
C LYS A 704 33.75 30.50 17.27
N ASP A 705 33.24 29.84 18.31
CA ASP A 705 32.49 30.36 19.47
C ASP A 705 30.98 30.68 19.33
N VAL A 706 30.14 29.64 19.22
CA VAL A 706 28.71 29.56 19.63
C VAL A 706 28.38 28.09 19.98
N ALA A 707 27.28 27.77 20.69
CA ALA A 707 26.90 26.38 20.89
C ALA A 707 26.68 25.68 19.54
N LEU A 708 27.50 24.66 19.26
CA LEU A 708 27.57 23.97 17.98
C LEU A 708 26.60 22.78 17.97
N LEU A 709 25.61 22.83 17.08
CA LEU A 709 24.75 21.68 16.75
C LEU A 709 25.28 21.00 15.48
N SER A 710 25.62 19.72 15.59
CA SER A 710 26.18 18.92 14.49
C SER A 710 25.47 17.58 14.35
N LEU A 711 25.32 17.12 13.10
CA LEU A 711 24.82 15.80 12.74
C LEU A 711 25.99 14.84 12.56
N HIS A 712 25.90 13.68 13.21
CA HIS A 712 26.89 12.61 13.18
C HIS A 712 26.24 11.35 12.64
N ILE A 713 26.87 10.71 11.65
CA ILE A 713 26.34 9.52 10.96
C ILE A 713 27.24 8.33 11.25
N HIS A 714 26.63 7.15 11.46
CA HIS A 714 27.38 5.91 11.64
C HIS A 714 27.95 5.46 10.28
N PRO A 715 29.27 5.26 10.10
CA PRO A 715 29.89 5.01 8.78
C PRO A 715 29.34 3.79 8.02
N GLY A 716 28.85 2.78 8.75
CA GLY A 716 28.20 1.60 8.16
C GLY A 716 26.68 1.66 8.05
N GLY A 717 26.01 2.77 8.41
CA GLY A 717 24.55 2.88 8.43
C GLY A 717 23.83 1.94 9.41
N ARG A 718 24.58 1.27 10.30
CA ARG A 718 24.09 0.23 11.22
C ARG A 718 23.41 0.76 12.47
N ASP A 719 23.43 2.08 12.66
CA ASP A 719 22.87 2.72 13.85
C ASP A 719 22.32 4.13 13.53
N HIS A 720 21.47 4.68 14.40
CA HIS A 720 20.79 5.97 14.20
C HIS A 720 21.71 7.17 14.22
N ASP A 721 21.40 8.15 13.36
CA ASP A 721 22.06 9.44 13.35
C ASP A 721 21.99 10.12 14.72
N ILE A 722 23.11 10.71 15.14
CA ILE A 722 23.25 11.39 16.43
C ILE A 722 23.35 12.90 16.19
N TYR A 723 22.49 13.66 16.88
CA TYR A 723 22.59 15.11 16.97
C TYR A 723 23.38 15.49 18.20
N ARG A 724 24.57 16.07 17.99
CA ARG A 724 25.48 16.50 19.05
C ARG A 724 25.35 18.01 19.26
N VAL A 725 25.05 18.40 20.50
CA VAL A 725 25.03 19.79 20.96
C VAL A 725 26.20 20.04 21.91
N VAL A 726 27.10 20.95 21.53
CA VAL A 726 28.24 21.38 22.37
C VAL A 726 27.94 22.78 22.89
N SER A 727 28.00 23.00 24.21
CA SER A 727 27.86 24.33 24.81
C SER A 727 28.82 24.49 25.99
N GLY A 728 29.79 25.39 25.84
CA GLY A 728 30.91 25.50 26.77
C GLY A 728 31.67 24.18 26.85
N ARG A 729 31.79 23.61 28.05
CA ARG A 729 32.45 22.31 28.29
C ARG A 729 31.50 21.11 28.26
N LYS A 730 30.18 21.33 28.12
CA LYS A 730 29.18 20.27 28.17
C LYS A 730 28.79 19.85 26.75
N THR A 731 28.93 18.56 26.48
CA THR A 731 28.43 17.90 25.27
C THR A 731 27.21 17.07 25.63
N THR A 732 26.20 17.08 24.77
CA THR A 732 24.99 16.27 24.95
C THR A 732 24.52 15.73 23.61
N HIS A 733 24.00 14.51 23.60
CA HIS A 733 23.60 13.79 22.39
C HIS A 733 22.10 13.53 22.39
N TYR A 734 21.50 13.61 21.20
CA TYR A 734 20.07 13.46 20.98
C TYR A 734 19.83 12.59 19.74
N LEU A 735 18.80 11.75 19.78
CA LEU A 735 18.27 11.08 18.60
C LEU A 735 17.19 11.92 17.90
N SER A 736 16.44 12.70 18.67
CA SER A 736 15.48 13.66 18.13
C SER A 736 16.17 14.92 17.62
N ARG A 737 15.93 15.21 16.34
CA ARG A 737 16.31 16.48 15.71
C ARG A 737 15.62 17.67 16.39
N THR A 738 14.33 17.56 16.68
CA THR A 738 13.54 18.60 17.35
C THR A 738 14.14 18.93 18.71
N ALA A 739 14.42 17.91 19.53
CA ALA A 739 15.03 18.09 20.84
C ALA A 739 16.39 18.81 20.74
N ALA A 740 17.24 18.39 19.80
CA ALA A 740 18.56 18.98 19.61
C ALA A 740 18.49 20.46 19.19
N ILE A 741 17.60 20.82 18.26
CA ILE A 741 17.41 22.21 17.82
C ILE A 741 16.87 23.07 18.97
N ILE A 742 15.89 22.58 19.73
CA ILE A 742 15.32 23.31 20.87
C ILE A 742 16.39 23.60 21.93
N VAL A 743 17.19 22.61 22.34
CA VAL A 743 18.26 22.83 23.33
C VAL A 743 19.32 23.79 22.79
N ALA A 744 19.76 23.60 21.55
CA ALA A 744 20.77 24.48 20.96
C ALA A 744 20.27 25.94 20.87
N GLY A 745 19.00 26.13 20.47
CA GLY A 745 18.36 27.43 20.38
C GLY A 745 18.21 28.11 21.74
N ALA A 746 17.70 27.38 22.74
CA ALA A 746 17.59 27.86 24.11
C ALA A 746 18.95 28.33 24.68
N LYS A 747 20.02 27.56 24.42
CA LYS A 747 21.38 27.89 24.89
C LYS A 747 22.00 29.08 24.16
N ASN A 748 21.70 29.25 22.86
CA ASN A 748 22.16 30.37 22.06
C ASN A 748 21.25 31.61 22.17
N ARG A 749 20.09 31.50 22.83
CA ARG A 749 19.02 32.50 22.82
C ARG A 749 18.54 32.85 21.42
N GLU A 750 18.56 31.87 20.53
CA GLU A 750 18.01 31.97 19.18
C GLU A 750 16.52 31.57 19.24
N PRO A 751 15.59 32.48 18.95
CA PRO A 751 14.16 32.19 19.00
C PRO A 751 13.78 31.18 17.91
N VAL A 752 13.06 30.14 18.30
CA VAL A 752 12.53 29.09 17.41
C VAL A 752 11.04 29.31 17.12
N PHE A 753 10.35 30.02 18.01
CA PHE A 753 8.93 30.31 17.90
C PHE A 753 8.64 31.80 18.03
N GLU A 754 7.59 32.23 17.35
CA GLU A 754 7.04 33.58 17.46
C GLU A 754 5.55 33.49 17.78
N ARG A 755 5.11 34.24 18.80
CA ARG A 755 3.68 34.37 19.07
C ARG A 755 3.11 35.43 18.13
N VAL A 756 2.26 34.98 17.19
CA VAL A 756 1.61 35.85 16.21
C VAL A 756 0.13 35.96 16.55
N ALA A 757 -0.32 37.18 16.81
CA ALA A 757 -1.61 37.48 17.42
C ALA A 757 -1.82 36.76 18.78
N LYS A 758 -2.95 37.01 19.46
CA LYS A 758 -3.19 36.46 20.80
C LYS A 758 -3.38 34.93 20.83
N ASN A 759 -3.58 34.28 19.69
CA ASN A 759 -4.08 32.89 19.65
C ASN A 759 -3.19 31.88 18.90
N HIS A 760 -2.06 32.31 18.33
CA HIS A 760 -1.21 31.41 17.53
C HIS A 760 0.27 31.54 17.87
N LEU A 761 0.97 30.41 17.82
CA LEU A 761 2.42 30.31 17.90
C LEU A 761 2.97 29.74 16.60
N LEU A 762 3.74 30.54 15.86
CA LEU A 762 4.39 30.16 14.61
C LEU A 762 5.77 29.54 14.87
N CYS A 763 6.08 28.49 14.13
CA CYS A 763 7.45 27.98 13.99
C CYS A 763 8.25 28.85 13.02
N LEU A 764 9.36 29.42 13.48
CA LEU A 764 10.28 30.19 12.64
C LEU A 764 11.21 29.30 11.80
N ILE A 765 11.38 28.04 12.20
CA ILE A 765 12.28 27.07 11.59
C ILE A 765 11.46 25.90 11.06
N ASN A 766 11.48 25.67 9.75
CA ASN A 766 10.71 24.59 9.10
C ASN A 766 11.06 23.19 9.61
N ASP A 767 12.34 22.96 9.94
CA ASP A 767 12.86 21.69 10.43
C ASP A 767 12.62 21.46 11.94
N CYS A 768 11.92 22.37 12.63
CA CYS A 768 11.64 22.29 14.07
C CYS A 768 10.15 22.50 14.40
N GLY A 769 9.72 22.01 15.56
CA GLY A 769 8.38 22.17 16.11
C GLY A 769 8.42 22.10 17.64
N LEU A 770 7.24 22.22 18.29
CA LEU A 770 7.15 21.87 19.70
C LEU A 770 7.48 20.38 19.90
N PRO A 771 8.24 20.03 20.95
CA PRO A 771 8.38 18.64 21.40
C PRO A 771 7.02 17.95 21.54
N ASP A 772 6.97 16.67 21.17
CA ASP A 772 5.78 15.81 21.21
C ASP A 772 4.85 16.01 22.44
N ALA A 773 5.38 15.93 23.66
CA ALA A 773 4.61 16.06 24.90
C ALA A 773 4.06 17.48 25.11
N LEU A 774 4.78 18.51 24.64
CA LEU A 774 4.34 19.90 24.69
C LEU A 774 3.23 20.15 23.68
N ALA A 775 3.38 19.65 22.46
CA ALA A 775 2.33 19.71 21.44
C ALA A 775 1.05 18.99 21.90
N ALA A 776 1.17 17.82 22.52
CA ALA A 776 0.04 17.10 23.10
C ALA A 776 -0.62 17.88 24.26
N GLY A 777 0.18 18.53 25.11
CA GLY A 777 -0.32 19.40 26.18
C GLY A 777 -1.12 20.59 25.65
N ILE A 778 -0.61 21.27 24.62
CA ILE A 778 -1.32 22.36 23.94
C ILE A 778 -2.62 21.87 23.29
N ARG A 779 -2.59 20.73 22.60
CA ARG A 779 -3.77 20.11 22.00
C ARG A 779 -4.85 19.82 23.04
N ARG A 780 -4.48 19.20 24.16
CA ARG A 780 -5.40 18.86 25.26
C ARG A 780 -5.97 20.11 25.93
N HIS A 781 -5.15 21.14 26.10
CA HIS A 781 -5.58 22.40 26.70
C HIS A 781 -6.52 23.19 25.79
N THR A 782 -6.22 23.31 24.50
CA THR A 782 -6.99 24.17 23.57
C THR A 782 -8.11 23.42 22.85
N LEU A 783 -8.14 22.09 22.97
CA LEU A 783 -8.97 21.19 22.16
C LEU A 783 -8.82 21.42 20.65
N ARG A 784 -7.63 21.87 20.20
CA ARG A 784 -7.32 22.11 18.79
C ARG A 784 -5.91 21.63 18.46
N ASN A 785 -5.73 21.04 17.29
CA ASN A 785 -4.41 20.63 16.81
C ASN A 785 -3.69 21.75 16.07
N GLY A 786 -2.35 21.76 16.19
CA GLY A 786 -1.48 22.54 15.32
C GLY A 786 -1.48 22.01 13.88
N GLY A 787 -0.88 22.74 12.95
CA GLY A 787 -0.79 22.32 11.56
C GLY A 787 -0.16 23.32 10.61
N PRO A 788 -0.05 22.94 9.32
CA PRO A 788 0.55 23.78 8.30
C PRO A 788 -0.33 25.00 7.99
N VAL A 789 0.31 26.16 7.88
CA VAL A 789 -0.29 27.43 7.43
C VAL A 789 0.59 28.00 6.32
N ASP A 790 0.12 29.00 5.58
CA ASP A 790 0.88 29.60 4.47
C ASP A 790 2.26 30.11 4.90
N SER A 791 2.38 30.59 6.15
CA SER A 791 3.63 31.06 6.76
C SER A 791 4.49 29.97 7.41
N GLY A 792 4.14 28.69 7.27
CA GLY A 792 4.90 27.56 7.83
C GLY A 792 4.05 26.59 8.65
N TYR A 793 4.30 26.52 9.95
CA TYR A 793 3.58 25.64 10.88
C TYR A 793 3.17 26.41 12.14
N ALA A 794 1.95 26.21 12.61
CA ALA A 794 1.38 26.95 13.74
C ALA A 794 0.76 26.05 14.80
N TYR A 795 0.74 26.52 16.05
CA TYR A 795 0.02 25.91 17.17
C TYR A 795 -1.02 26.88 17.74
N PRO A 796 -2.19 26.38 18.19
CA PRO A 796 -3.17 27.20 18.90
C PRO A 796 -2.65 27.45 20.33
N VAL A 797 -2.52 28.71 20.74
CA VAL A 797 -1.97 29.05 22.05
C VAL A 797 -2.66 30.31 22.60
N ASP A 798 -3.18 30.22 23.82
CA ASP A 798 -3.73 31.35 24.59
C ASP A 798 -2.69 31.91 25.60
N ASP A 799 -3.07 32.91 26.40
CA ASP A 799 -2.15 33.53 27.38
C ASP A 799 -1.68 32.57 28.49
N VAL A 800 -2.48 31.56 28.83
CA VAL A 800 -2.16 30.60 29.90
C VAL A 800 -1.18 29.56 29.37
N SER A 801 -1.50 28.95 28.24
CA SER A 801 -0.66 27.98 27.57
C SER A 801 0.65 28.57 27.04
N PHE A 802 0.66 29.83 26.61
CA PHE A 802 1.91 30.51 26.23
C PHE A 802 2.88 30.63 27.41
N ARG A 803 2.40 31.08 28.57
CA ARG A 803 3.22 31.20 29.79
C ARG A 803 3.71 29.83 30.26
N TRP A 804 2.88 28.80 30.12
CA TRP A 804 3.29 27.43 30.40
C TRP A 804 4.45 26.99 29.49
N LEU A 805 4.36 27.24 28.18
CA LEU A 805 5.43 26.93 27.22
C LEU A 805 6.70 27.74 27.49
N GLU A 806 6.57 29.03 27.81
CA GLU A 806 7.71 29.91 28.14
C GLU A 806 8.49 29.39 29.36
N SER A 807 7.79 28.85 30.36
CA SER A 807 8.44 28.24 31.53
C SER A 807 9.24 26.98 31.19
N LEU A 808 8.84 26.25 30.14
CA LEU A 808 9.37 24.95 29.75
C LEU A 808 10.48 25.03 28.69
N LEU A 809 10.40 26.03 27.82
CA LEU A 809 11.33 26.29 26.72
C LEU A 809 11.95 27.70 26.85
N PRO A 810 12.68 27.97 27.95
CA PRO A 810 13.26 29.30 28.17
C PRO A 810 14.23 29.67 27.04
N GLY A 811 14.08 30.88 26.50
CA GLY A 811 14.95 31.41 25.44
C GLY A 811 14.60 30.96 24.01
N CYS A 812 13.52 30.20 23.82
CA CYS A 812 13.07 29.74 22.49
C CYS A 812 12.02 30.65 21.83
N PHE A 813 11.56 31.71 22.48
CA PHE A 813 10.51 32.59 21.98
C PHE A 813 11.03 33.96 21.61
N TYR A 814 10.50 34.55 20.53
CA TYR A 814 10.74 35.95 20.22
C TYR A 814 10.23 36.83 21.37
N SER A 815 11.06 37.76 21.83
CA SER A 815 10.69 38.66 22.91
C SER A 815 9.71 39.70 22.38
N LEU A 816 8.42 39.56 22.69
CA LEU A 816 7.43 40.62 22.51
C LEU A 816 7.64 41.69 23.59
N TYR A 817 8.70 42.48 23.47
CA TYR A 817 8.73 43.81 24.07
C TYR A 817 8.87 44.85 22.96
N PRO A 818 7.75 45.26 22.32
CA PRO A 818 7.70 46.59 21.75
C PRO A 818 7.71 47.58 22.94
N ASP A 819 8.74 48.41 23.03
CA ASP A 819 8.84 49.62 23.87
C ASP A 819 7.90 49.72 25.08
N GLY A 820 8.40 49.46 26.30
CA GLY A 820 7.70 49.99 27.49
C GLY A 820 8.07 49.40 28.85
N GLU A 821 7.75 48.13 29.11
CA GLU A 821 7.68 47.64 30.50
C GLU A 821 8.80 46.66 30.92
N GLY A 822 9.44 45.98 29.96
CA GLY A 822 10.55 45.04 30.23
C GLY A 822 11.89 45.72 30.54
N ASP A 823 12.01 47.03 30.33
CA ASP A 823 13.27 47.76 30.41
C ASP A 823 13.70 47.97 31.87
N ILE A 824 12.77 48.27 32.78
CA ILE A 824 13.10 48.64 34.17
C ILE A 824 13.79 47.50 34.93
N ASN A 825 13.23 46.29 34.91
CA ASN A 825 13.82 45.15 35.64
C ASN A 825 15.18 44.73 35.04
N ARG A 826 15.34 44.85 33.72
CA ARG A 826 16.61 44.59 33.03
C ARG A 826 17.67 45.63 33.37
N LEU A 827 17.32 46.91 33.38
CA LEU A 827 18.23 48.01 33.73
C LEU A 827 18.62 47.95 35.22
N VAL A 828 17.68 47.61 36.11
CA VAL A 828 17.97 47.41 37.54
C VAL A 828 18.87 46.19 37.76
N SER A 829 18.63 45.08 37.06
CA SER A 829 19.48 43.89 37.14
C SER A 829 20.88 44.17 36.58
N ALA A 830 21.00 44.83 35.43
CA ALA A 830 22.27 45.22 34.82
C ALA A 830 23.08 46.18 35.73
N SER A 831 22.41 47.12 36.41
CA SER A 831 23.05 47.97 37.43
C SER A 831 23.57 47.15 38.61
N ARG A 832 22.78 46.21 39.15
CA ARG A 832 23.19 45.36 40.27
C ARG A 832 24.38 44.44 39.93
N HIS A 833 24.40 43.89 38.72
CA HIS A 833 25.50 43.02 38.27
C HIS A 833 26.75 43.79 37.85
N SER A 834 26.68 45.12 37.68
CA SER A 834 27.83 45.96 37.33
C SER A 834 28.80 46.25 38.50
N GLY A 835 28.49 45.79 39.72
CA GLY A 835 29.29 46.08 40.91
C GLY A 835 29.38 47.58 41.25
N GLY A 836 28.36 48.37 40.89
CA GLY A 836 28.29 49.80 41.15
C GLY A 836 28.86 50.72 40.05
N LYS A 837 29.38 50.15 38.94
CA LYS A 837 29.92 50.91 37.80
C LYS A 837 28.85 51.55 36.91
N ILE A 838 27.62 51.04 36.96
CA ILE A 838 26.50 51.52 36.14
C ILE A 838 25.33 51.83 37.08
N ARG A 839 24.87 53.09 37.07
CA ARG A 839 23.74 53.55 37.87
C ARG A 839 22.50 53.77 37.01
N PRO A 840 21.30 53.42 37.49
CA PRO A 840 20.07 53.71 36.80
C PRO A 840 19.66 55.17 37.10
N ILE A 841 19.30 55.91 36.06
CA ILE A 841 18.82 57.29 36.15
C ILE A 841 17.47 57.41 35.44
N TRP A 842 16.59 58.25 35.98
CA TRP A 842 15.32 58.58 35.33
C TRP A 842 15.53 59.76 34.36
N ARG A 843 15.21 59.57 33.08
CA ARG A 843 15.32 60.61 32.04
C ARG A 843 14.14 60.52 31.07
N ASN A 844 13.49 61.65 30.77
CA ASN A 844 12.35 61.75 29.84
C ASN A 844 11.23 60.73 30.11
N GLY A 845 10.90 60.51 31.38
CA GLY A 845 9.82 59.58 31.72
C GLY A 845 10.20 58.08 31.70
N ARG A 846 11.48 57.73 31.50
CA ARG A 846 11.97 56.35 31.44
C ARG A 846 13.22 56.15 32.31
N LEU A 847 13.40 54.95 32.85
CA LEU A 847 14.64 54.54 33.52
C LEU A 847 15.69 54.22 32.44
N THR A 848 16.94 54.67 32.60
CA THR A 848 18.07 54.45 31.68
C THR A 848 19.37 54.23 32.46
N LEU A 849 20.43 53.70 31.85
CA LEU A 849 21.73 53.44 32.52
C LEU A 849 22.80 54.44 32.08
N THR A 850 23.58 54.97 33.03
CA THR A 850 24.79 55.77 32.73
C THR A 850 26.05 54.94 32.92
N GLN A 851 26.97 54.97 31.95
CA GLN A 851 28.34 54.52 32.15
C GLN A 851 29.05 55.52 33.08
N GLY A 852 29.63 55.03 34.20
CA GLY A 852 30.52 55.82 35.02
C GLY A 852 31.77 56.21 34.24
N LEU A 853 32.19 57.48 34.34
CA LEU A 853 33.50 57.98 33.93
C LEU A 853 34.62 57.27 34.70
#